data_AF-A0A813SWB9-F1
#
_entry.id   AF-A0A813SWB9-F1
#
_cell.length_a   1.000
_cell.length_b   1.000
_cell.length_c   1.000
_cell.angle_alpha   90.00
_cell.angle_beta   90.00
_cell.angle_gamma   90.00
#
_symmetry.space_group_name_H-M   'P 1'
#
loop_
_entity.id
_entity.type
_entity.pdbx_description
1 polymer ?
#
loop_
_entity_poly.entity_id
_entity_poly.type
_entity_poly.pdbx_seq_one_letter_code
_entity_poly.pdbx_strand_id
1 'polypeptide(L)'
;MSSIPLFKCQINTDDIDFIGNILKNQNFIQQSTLSTFIRSYIDYNIQVDLSQSFEFPSIICCCSTVSVSLPKLLSLLKPKSSSTIDLIVLNQSSDHIDWNSLVNLISTYNLSLYIVNDEYDLLKKLYEIINKVAEHKIEKKSISLNHIHLNLQENIQERENVFYHVSKLTREKRAAALGQRGAFRGSTVWLTGLSGAGKSTIAFALEEYIVSKGLPAYCLDGDNIRCGLNKNLGFSDSDRFENIRRIAEVAKLFADAGLMCIVAFISPFEEDRASARKLHESSQIPFIEVFVNTPLSVCEQRDTKGLYQKARNGLLKNFTGIDAPYQAPVHPDVIVDTSIISIDRSLEMIIGKLAERHVLSPTLIIAVRELFMDEDMREKALDEFPKLDKLDITELDLQWIQVLSEGWATPLAGFMREVEYLQCLHFGCLMKGHVENQTIPIVLPCTTEDKERLKSSSKIALCYNEKFVAILKKPEFYEHRKEERCSRIFGTTNPEHPYIKMILESGDWLIGGDLEVLERIQWNDGLDQFRLTPNELRQHFREMKADTVFAFQLRNPIHNGHSLLMQTTRQLLIDRGFHNPVLLLHPLGGWTKEDDVPLPVRMAQHQAFLNEDKDDRLDRSRTVLAIFPSPMSYAGPTEVQWHAKARMCTGANFYIVGRDPAGLPHPSNKSKDLYDPTHGAKVLTMAPGLNQLQILPFKVAAYHRSLKTMAFYDPSKHDEFDFISGTRMRKIARNGEQPPDGFMVPAGWKVLANYYQSLAKESSDTMQN
;
A
#
# COMPACT_ATOMS: atom_id res chain seq x y z
N MET A 1 -52.71 -15.96 4.12
CA MET A 1 -51.52 -15.11 4.03
C MET A 1 -51.37 -14.37 5.37
N SER A 2 -50.96 -14.98 6.49
CA SER A 2 -49.59 -15.43 6.88
C SER A 2 -48.56 -14.30 6.68
N SER A 3 -48.30 -13.43 7.68
CA SER A 3 -47.46 -13.57 8.90
C SER A 3 -45.97 -13.31 8.65
N ILE A 4 -45.35 -12.45 9.47
CA ILE A 4 -44.05 -12.65 10.16
C ILE A 4 -43.89 -11.55 11.25
N PRO A 5 -43.24 -11.82 12.40
CA PRO A 5 -43.48 -11.17 13.68
C PRO A 5 -42.40 -10.15 14.07
N LEU A 6 -42.79 -9.14 14.87
CA LEU A 6 -41.87 -8.27 15.62
C LEU A 6 -41.45 -8.99 16.91
N PHE A 7 -40.15 -9.28 17.05
CA PHE A 7 -39.54 -9.76 18.28
C PHE A 7 -39.65 -8.70 19.38
N LYS A 8 -40.25 -9.05 20.52
CA LYS A 8 -40.11 -8.30 21.78
C LYS A 8 -38.85 -8.80 22.48
N CYS A 9 -37.84 -7.94 22.62
CA CYS A 9 -36.76 -8.15 23.58
C CYS A 9 -37.22 -7.57 24.93
N GLN A 10 -37.39 -8.43 25.94
CA GLN A 10 -37.52 -8.00 27.34
C GLN A 10 -36.11 -7.98 27.94
N ILE A 11 -35.67 -6.80 28.38
CA ILE A 11 -34.42 -6.62 29.12
C ILE A 11 -34.77 -6.62 30.62
N ASN A 12 -33.97 -7.34 31.41
CA ASN A 12 -34.23 -7.67 32.81
C ASN A 12 -33.71 -6.56 33.75
N THR A 13 -34.17 -6.54 35.00
CA THR A 13 -33.83 -5.52 36.01
C THR A 13 -32.33 -5.39 36.33
N ASP A 14 -31.53 -6.41 36.05
CA ASP A 14 -30.10 -6.43 36.34
C ASP A 14 -29.27 -5.48 35.43
N ASP A 15 -29.78 -5.13 34.25
CA ASP A 15 -29.12 -4.20 33.32
C ASP A 15 -29.25 -2.73 33.77
N ILE A 16 -30.25 -2.41 34.60
CA ILE A 16 -30.47 -1.07 35.16
C ILE A 16 -29.46 -0.79 36.27
N ASP A 17 -29.14 -1.79 37.09
CA ASP A 17 -28.13 -1.67 38.15
C ASP A 17 -26.70 -1.59 37.59
N PHE A 18 -26.44 -2.23 36.44
CA PHE A 18 -25.18 -2.12 35.72
C PHE A 18 -24.95 -0.69 35.19
N ILE A 19 -25.98 -0.05 34.62
CA ILE A 19 -25.93 1.34 34.15
C ILE A 19 -25.79 2.31 35.33
N GLY A 20 -26.47 2.06 36.45
CA GLY A 20 -26.36 2.86 37.68
C GLY A 20 -24.96 2.82 38.31
N ASN A 21 -24.24 1.70 38.20
CA ASN A 21 -22.87 1.57 38.72
C ASN A 21 -21.81 2.22 37.83
N ILE A 22 -22.01 2.27 36.51
CA ILE A 22 -21.12 2.97 35.57
C ILE A 22 -21.18 4.49 35.79
N LEU A 23 -22.38 5.03 36.08
CA LEU A 23 -22.58 6.47 36.29
C LEU A 23 -22.12 6.97 37.67
N LYS A 24 -21.99 6.09 38.67
CA LYS A 24 -21.46 6.43 40.01
C LYS A 24 -19.94 6.61 40.04
N ASN A 25 -19.19 6.00 39.12
CA ASN A 25 -17.74 6.16 39.03
C ASN A 25 -17.40 7.39 38.18
N GLN A 26 -17.48 8.56 38.80
CA GLN A 26 -16.97 9.81 38.22
C GLN A 26 -15.47 9.70 38.00
N ASN A 27 -15.03 9.40 36.76
CA ASN A 27 -13.74 9.85 36.19
C ASN A 27 -13.44 9.37 34.75
N PHE A 28 -14.38 8.75 34.00
CA PHE A 28 -14.02 8.11 32.72
C PHE A 28 -14.98 8.33 31.54
N ILE A 29 -15.62 9.50 31.41
CA ILE A 29 -16.43 9.80 30.22
C ILE A 29 -15.85 11.00 29.46
N GLN A 30 -15.06 10.71 28.42
CA GLN A 30 -14.74 11.68 27.36
C GLN A 30 -15.98 11.90 26.47
N GLN A 31 -16.15 13.12 25.94
CA GLN A 31 -17.32 13.55 25.16
C GLN A 31 -17.70 12.63 23.97
N SER A 32 -16.75 11.91 23.38
CA SER A 32 -17.00 10.97 22.27
C SER A 32 -17.80 9.72 22.70
N THR A 33 -17.73 9.34 23.97
CA THR A 33 -18.38 8.12 24.48
C THR A 33 -19.87 8.37 24.77
N LEU A 34 -20.25 9.60 25.16
CA LEU A 34 -21.65 9.97 25.40
C LEU A 34 -22.48 9.98 24.11
N SER A 35 -21.89 10.46 23.01
CA SER A 35 -22.48 10.40 21.66
C SER A 35 -22.73 8.96 21.20
N THR A 36 -21.80 8.07 21.49
CA THR A 36 -21.89 6.64 21.14
C THR A 36 -22.93 5.93 22.01
N PHE A 37 -23.01 6.28 23.29
CA PHE A 37 -23.99 5.75 24.24
C PHE A 37 -25.43 6.16 23.89
N ILE A 38 -25.64 7.42 23.49
CA ILE A 38 -26.96 7.91 23.05
C ILE A 38 -27.39 7.23 21.73
N ARG A 39 -26.48 7.01 20.78
CA ARG A 39 -26.77 6.24 19.56
C ARG A 39 -27.20 4.81 19.86
N SER A 40 -26.53 4.13 20.80
CA SER A 40 -26.92 2.79 21.22
C SER A 40 -28.25 2.74 21.97
N TYR A 41 -28.67 3.83 22.62
CA TYR A 41 -29.95 3.91 23.35
C TYR A 41 -31.15 4.13 22.42
N ILE A 42 -30.94 4.79 21.27
CA ILE A 42 -31.96 5.09 20.25
C ILE A 42 -32.44 3.80 19.54
N ASP A 43 -31.59 2.79 19.40
CA ASP A 43 -31.92 1.56 18.67
C ASP A 43 -32.85 0.58 19.45
N TYR A 44 -33.00 0.72 20.77
CA TYR A 44 -33.68 -0.30 21.61
C TYR A 44 -35.04 0.09 22.21
N ASN A 45 -35.57 1.28 21.94
CA ASN A 45 -36.97 1.67 22.22
C ASN A 45 -37.49 1.30 23.63
N ILE A 46 -36.76 1.68 24.68
CA ILE A 46 -37.09 1.36 26.08
C ILE A 46 -38.17 2.32 26.64
N GLN A 47 -39.23 1.78 27.24
CA GLN A 47 -40.19 2.54 28.05
C GLN A 47 -39.71 2.61 29.50
N VAL A 48 -39.56 3.81 30.05
CA VAL A 48 -39.26 4.05 31.47
C VAL A 48 -40.55 4.33 32.23
N ASP A 49 -40.83 3.56 33.28
CA ASP A 49 -41.95 3.82 34.20
C ASP A 49 -41.54 4.94 35.19
N LEU A 50 -42.21 6.09 35.10
CA LEU A 50 -41.96 7.27 35.93
C LEU A 50 -42.76 7.25 37.26
N SER A 51 -43.31 6.10 37.66
CA SER A 51 -44.05 5.95 38.91
C SER A 51 -43.19 6.01 40.18
N GLN A 52 -41.85 6.01 40.05
CA GLN A 52 -40.90 6.10 41.17
C GLN A 52 -40.06 7.38 41.16
N SER A 53 -39.89 7.97 42.33
CA SER A 53 -39.05 9.17 42.54
C SER A 53 -37.57 8.79 42.63
N PHE A 54 -36.73 9.34 41.74
CA PHE A 54 -35.28 9.15 41.78
C PHE A 54 -34.56 10.45 42.14
N GLU A 55 -33.54 10.36 43.00
CA GLU A 55 -32.67 11.48 43.36
C GLU A 55 -31.40 11.46 42.49
N PHE A 56 -31.23 12.46 41.63
CA PHE A 56 -30.02 12.64 40.80
C PHE A 56 -29.43 14.04 40.99
N PRO A 57 -28.08 14.19 40.99
CA PRO A 57 -27.42 15.49 41.03
C PRO A 57 -27.47 16.24 39.68
N SER A 58 -28.00 15.62 38.62
CA SER A 58 -28.20 16.18 37.29
C SER A 58 -29.48 15.57 36.72
N ILE A 59 -30.50 16.38 36.41
CA ILE A 59 -31.76 15.88 35.84
C ILE A 59 -31.59 15.79 34.33
N ILE A 60 -31.55 14.57 33.79
CA ILE A 60 -31.63 14.31 32.35
C ILE A 60 -33.09 14.00 32.02
N CYS A 61 -33.77 14.92 31.32
CA CYS A 61 -35.14 14.69 30.86
C CYS A 61 -35.12 14.27 29.39
N CYS A 62 -35.67 13.10 29.06
CA CYS A 62 -35.73 12.55 27.72
C CYS A 62 -37.19 12.57 27.24
N CYS A 63 -37.53 13.40 26.25
CA CYS A 63 -38.91 13.57 25.77
C CYS A 63 -39.09 12.97 24.37
N SER A 64 -39.32 11.66 24.26
CA SER A 64 -39.59 11.01 22.97
C SER A 64 -41.07 10.99 22.58
N THR A 65 -42.01 11.28 23.48
CA THR A 65 -43.43 11.55 23.18
C THR A 65 -44.09 12.15 24.43
N VAL A 66 -44.60 13.38 24.39
CA VAL A 66 -45.23 13.99 25.57
C VAL A 66 -46.69 14.35 25.27
N SER A 67 -47.59 13.50 25.76
CA SER A 67 -48.98 13.83 26.10
C SER A 67 -49.13 14.24 27.57
N VAL A 68 -48.05 14.70 28.21
CA VAL A 68 -48.03 15.21 29.60
C VAL A 68 -47.92 16.73 29.58
N SER A 69 -48.84 17.44 30.23
CA SER A 69 -48.77 18.90 30.26
C SER A 69 -47.51 19.39 30.97
N LEU A 70 -46.82 20.36 30.36
CA LEU A 70 -45.57 20.96 30.85
C LEU A 70 -45.62 21.40 32.34
N PRO A 71 -46.75 21.93 32.87
CA PRO A 71 -46.88 22.24 34.30
C PRO A 71 -46.76 21.01 35.23
N LYS A 72 -47.16 19.83 34.76
CA LYS A 72 -47.10 18.58 35.54
C LYS A 72 -45.67 18.03 35.60
N LEU A 73 -44.91 18.17 34.51
CA LEU A 73 -43.48 17.85 34.45
C LEU A 73 -42.69 18.71 35.45
N LEU A 74 -43.00 20.00 35.53
CA LEU A 74 -42.35 20.94 36.46
C LEU A 74 -42.67 20.67 37.94
N SER A 75 -43.84 20.11 38.24
CA SER A 75 -44.21 19.73 39.61
C SER A 75 -43.37 18.57 40.17
N LEU A 76 -42.80 17.74 39.29
CA LEU A 76 -41.97 16.58 39.65
C LEU A 76 -40.49 16.94 39.83
N LEU A 77 -40.03 18.05 39.23
CA LEU A 77 -38.63 18.47 39.23
C LEU A 77 -38.43 19.59 40.26
N LYS A 78 -38.21 19.23 41.53
CA LYS A 78 -37.82 20.20 42.58
C LYS A 78 -36.30 20.16 42.82
N PRO A 79 -35.53 21.16 42.36
CA PRO A 79 -34.09 21.19 42.59
C PRO A 79 -33.78 21.63 44.03
N LYS A 80 -32.86 20.93 44.70
CA LYS A 80 -32.17 21.44 45.90
C LYS A 80 -30.75 21.84 45.49
N SER A 81 -30.45 23.14 45.64
CA SER A 81 -29.12 23.75 45.43
C SER A 81 -28.60 23.81 43.99
N SER A 82 -27.58 24.65 43.80
CA SER A 82 -27.05 25.28 42.58
C SER A 82 -26.47 24.34 41.50
N SER A 83 -27.18 23.27 41.15
CA SER A 83 -26.81 22.35 40.07
C SER A 83 -27.47 22.76 38.76
N THR A 84 -26.69 22.83 37.68
CA THR A 84 -27.15 23.03 36.31
C THR A 84 -27.99 21.84 35.86
N ILE A 85 -29.17 22.10 35.31
CA ILE A 85 -30.07 21.09 34.76
C ILE A 85 -29.79 21.00 33.25
N ASP A 86 -29.48 19.81 32.74
CA ASP A 86 -29.23 19.55 31.32
C ASP A 86 -30.48 18.91 30.68
N LEU A 87 -31.11 19.62 29.74
CA LEU A 87 -32.31 19.16 29.03
C LEU A 87 -31.94 18.55 27.68
N ILE A 88 -32.28 17.27 27.43
CA ILE A 88 -32.05 16.60 26.14
C ILE A 88 -33.39 16.39 25.43
N VAL A 89 -33.61 17.07 24.31
CA VAL A 89 -34.82 16.91 23.50
C VAL A 89 -34.51 15.97 22.33
N LEU A 90 -35.11 14.77 22.35
CA LEU A 90 -35.02 13.77 21.29
C LEU A 90 -36.41 13.62 20.63
N ASN A 91 -36.70 14.28 19.50
CA ASN A 91 -37.82 13.80 18.67
C ASN A 91 -37.83 14.22 17.18
N GLN A 92 -38.51 13.39 16.38
CA GLN A 92 -38.53 13.26 14.92
C GLN A 92 -39.39 14.27 14.12
N SER A 93 -39.91 15.37 14.68
CA SER A 93 -40.45 16.46 13.84
C SER A 93 -40.60 17.79 14.60
N SER A 94 -40.40 18.90 13.89
CA SER A 94 -40.41 20.27 14.46
C SER A 94 -41.79 20.79 14.87
N ASP A 95 -42.86 20.10 14.45
CA ASP A 95 -44.21 20.66 14.37
C ASP A 95 -45.03 20.47 15.66
N HIS A 96 -44.53 19.69 16.61
CA HIS A 96 -45.20 19.38 17.87
C HIS A 96 -44.56 20.04 19.10
N ILE A 97 -43.59 20.94 18.91
CA ILE A 97 -42.87 21.60 20.01
C ILE A 97 -43.42 23.02 20.19
N ASP A 98 -43.91 23.33 21.40
CA ASP A 98 -44.21 24.71 21.82
C ASP A 98 -42.91 25.43 22.23
N TRP A 99 -42.28 26.03 21.22
CA TRP A 99 -40.97 26.66 21.33
C TRP A 99 -40.93 27.86 22.29
N ASN A 100 -42.01 28.63 22.41
CA ASN A 100 -42.04 29.80 23.29
C ASN A 100 -42.01 29.38 24.77
N SER A 101 -42.73 28.32 25.11
CA SER A 101 -42.71 27.75 26.47
C SER A 101 -41.35 27.15 26.81
N LEU A 102 -40.69 26.50 25.84
CA LEU A 102 -39.35 25.92 26.02
C LEU A 102 -38.28 27.02 26.25
N VAL A 103 -38.31 28.10 25.47
CA VAL A 103 -37.38 29.23 25.62
C VAL A 103 -37.54 29.90 26.98
N ASN A 104 -38.78 30.17 27.41
CA ASN A 104 -39.05 30.73 28.73
C ASN A 104 -38.55 29.81 29.86
N LEU A 105 -38.61 28.49 29.67
CA LEU A 105 -38.10 27.54 30.63
C LEU A 105 -36.57 27.59 30.74
N ILE A 106 -35.88 27.57 29.59
CA ILE A 106 -34.42 27.65 29.50
C ILE A 106 -33.92 28.94 30.14
N SER A 107 -34.57 30.07 29.87
CA SER A 107 -34.19 31.36 30.44
C SER A 107 -34.48 31.46 31.94
N THR A 108 -35.61 30.92 32.41
CA THR A 108 -36.01 31.01 33.83
C THR A 108 -35.14 30.15 34.73
N TYR A 109 -34.67 28.99 34.24
CA TYR A 109 -33.92 28.02 35.04
C TYR A 109 -32.47 27.81 34.60
N ASN A 110 -31.97 28.60 33.63
CA ASN A 110 -30.63 28.55 33.08
C ASN A 110 -30.19 27.13 32.65
N LEU A 111 -31.02 26.52 31.79
CA LEU A 111 -30.88 25.12 31.35
C LEU A 111 -29.92 24.99 30.15
N SER A 112 -29.15 23.92 30.07
CA SER A 112 -28.45 23.54 28.83
C SER A 112 -29.40 22.76 27.92
N LEU A 113 -29.47 23.08 26.62
CA LEU A 113 -30.30 22.35 25.65
C LEU A 113 -29.45 21.52 24.68
N TYR A 114 -29.71 20.22 24.62
CA TYR A 114 -29.11 19.32 23.62
C TYR A 114 -30.19 18.78 22.69
N ILE A 115 -30.00 18.94 21.37
CA ILE A 115 -30.92 18.49 20.33
C ILE A 115 -30.19 17.44 19.49
N VAL A 116 -30.82 16.28 19.32
CA VAL A 116 -30.31 15.22 18.43
C VAL A 116 -31.34 15.03 17.31
N ASN A 117 -31.11 15.69 16.17
CA ASN A 117 -31.93 15.50 14.96
C ASN A 117 -31.12 15.85 13.69
N ASP A 118 -31.35 15.12 12.60
CA ASP A 118 -30.70 15.28 11.28
C ASP A 118 -31.48 16.21 10.32
N GLU A 119 -32.64 16.76 10.73
CA GLU A 119 -33.44 17.64 9.88
C GLU A 119 -33.01 19.12 9.89
N TYR A 120 -32.69 19.64 8.70
CA TYR A 120 -32.23 21.02 8.44
C TYR A 120 -33.25 22.11 8.85
N ASP A 121 -34.55 21.82 8.80
CA ASP A 121 -35.60 22.79 9.13
C ASP A 121 -35.68 23.10 10.64
N LEU A 122 -35.33 22.12 11.49
CA LEU A 122 -35.32 22.27 12.94
C LEU A 122 -34.19 23.21 13.37
N LEU A 123 -33.02 23.11 12.73
CA LEU A 123 -31.86 23.99 12.94
C LEU A 123 -32.12 25.43 12.50
N LYS A 124 -32.84 25.61 11.39
CA LYS A 124 -33.19 26.93 10.87
C LYS A 124 -34.16 27.68 11.80
N LYS A 125 -35.20 26.99 12.31
CA LYS A 125 -36.11 27.53 13.34
C LYS A 125 -35.35 27.85 14.64
N LEU A 126 -34.41 26.99 15.05
CA LEU A 126 -33.59 27.24 16.24
C LEU A 126 -32.73 28.51 16.09
N TYR A 127 -32.15 28.72 14.91
CA TYR A 127 -31.35 29.89 14.60
C TYR A 127 -32.18 31.19 14.63
N GLU A 128 -33.40 31.16 14.11
CA GLU A 128 -34.35 32.29 14.20
C GLU A 128 -34.76 32.60 15.65
N ILE A 129 -34.92 31.58 16.48
CA ILE A 129 -35.25 31.72 17.91
C ILE A 129 -34.06 32.25 18.71
N ILE A 130 -32.85 31.73 18.49
CA ILE A 130 -31.62 32.20 19.14
C ILE A 130 -31.38 33.69 18.83
N ASN A 131 -31.64 34.11 17.59
CA ASN A 131 -31.54 35.52 17.19
C ASN A 131 -32.62 36.41 17.85
N LYS A 132 -33.83 35.89 18.10
CA LYS A 132 -34.85 36.61 18.89
C LYS A 132 -34.52 36.69 20.39
N VAL A 133 -33.85 35.69 20.94
CA VAL A 133 -33.40 35.67 22.35
C VAL A 133 -32.21 36.61 22.58
N ALA A 134 -31.35 36.82 21.57
CA ALA A 134 -30.25 37.77 21.63
C ALA A 134 -30.69 39.24 21.82
N GLU A 135 -31.94 39.59 21.50
CA GLU A 135 -32.51 40.92 21.80
C GLU A 135 -32.74 41.15 23.31
N HIS A 136 -32.74 40.09 24.13
CA HIS A 136 -32.89 40.17 25.59
C HIS A 136 -31.58 39.79 26.31
N LYS A 137 -30.52 40.60 26.16
CA LYS A 137 -29.27 40.63 26.97
C LYS A 137 -28.93 39.36 27.78
N ILE A 138 -28.56 38.26 27.11
CA ILE A 138 -27.90 37.10 27.74
C ILE A 138 -26.43 37.08 27.31
N GLU A 139 -25.51 36.99 28.28
CA GLU A 139 -24.07 36.88 28.03
C GLU A 139 -23.71 35.58 27.30
N LYS A 140 -22.98 35.70 26.19
CA LYS A 140 -22.44 34.61 25.34
C LYS A 140 -21.35 33.76 26.05
N LYS A 141 -21.66 33.12 27.19
CA LYS A 141 -20.66 32.30 27.90
C LYS A 141 -20.96 30.80 28.03
N SER A 142 -22.08 30.29 27.51
CA SER A 142 -22.45 28.89 27.73
C SER A 142 -23.24 28.25 26.58
N ILE A 143 -22.67 28.21 25.38
CA ILE A 143 -23.17 27.34 24.30
C ILE A 143 -21.97 26.68 23.60
N SER A 144 -21.75 25.39 23.87
CA SER A 144 -20.78 24.54 23.17
C SER A 144 -21.50 23.71 22.10
N LEU A 145 -21.44 24.16 20.84
CA LEU A 145 -21.98 23.43 19.69
C LEU A 145 -20.96 22.40 19.20
N ASN A 146 -20.84 21.28 19.90
CA ASN A 146 -20.08 20.14 19.38
C ASN A 146 -20.98 19.36 18.41
N HIS A 147 -20.57 19.35 17.15
CA HIS A 147 -21.13 18.64 16.00
C HIS A 147 -22.22 19.31 15.14
N ILE A 148 -22.14 20.63 14.91
CA ILE A 148 -22.58 21.23 13.63
C ILE A 148 -21.62 22.39 13.32
N HIS A 149 -20.57 22.12 12.55
CA HIS A 149 -19.72 23.20 12.03
C HIS A 149 -20.46 23.88 10.87
N LEU A 150 -21.20 24.94 11.22
CA LEU A 150 -21.57 25.98 10.27
C LEU A 150 -20.29 26.45 9.56
N ASN A 151 -20.26 26.30 8.23
CA ASN A 151 -19.21 26.81 7.37
C ASN A 151 -18.77 28.20 7.84
N LEU A 152 -17.49 28.34 8.19
CA LEU A 152 -16.85 29.61 8.51
C LEU A 152 -16.96 30.54 7.30
N GLN A 153 -18.04 31.32 7.26
CA GLN A 153 -18.21 32.52 6.43
C GLN A 153 -17.72 33.78 7.18
N GLU A 154 -16.83 33.64 8.17
CA GLU A 154 -16.38 34.78 8.99
C GLU A 154 -15.42 35.76 8.27
N ASN A 155 -15.30 35.75 6.94
CA ASN A 155 -14.47 36.76 6.25
C ASN A 155 -14.97 37.25 4.89
N ILE A 156 -16.24 37.00 4.52
CA ILE A 156 -16.82 37.58 3.29
C ILE A 156 -17.72 38.79 3.60
N GLN A 157 -17.93 39.11 4.88
CA GLN A 157 -18.87 40.14 5.32
C GLN A 157 -18.45 41.61 5.11
N GLU A 158 -17.35 41.90 4.40
CA GLU A 158 -16.88 43.29 4.19
C GLU A 158 -16.60 43.69 2.72
N ARG A 159 -17.17 42.99 1.72
CA ARG A 159 -17.14 43.49 0.33
C ARG A 159 -18.55 43.60 -0.22
N GLU A 160 -19.05 44.83 -0.35
CA GLU A 160 -20.45 45.19 -0.64
C GLU A 160 -21.09 44.50 -1.86
N ASN A 161 -20.35 43.77 -2.70
CA ASN A 161 -20.87 43.16 -3.93
C ASN A 161 -20.28 41.77 -4.27
N VAL A 162 -19.73 41.02 -3.30
CA VAL A 162 -19.15 39.69 -3.57
C VAL A 162 -19.92 38.59 -2.83
N PHE A 163 -20.61 37.73 -3.58
CA PHE A 163 -21.37 36.61 -3.04
C PHE A 163 -20.70 35.28 -3.39
N TYR A 164 -20.46 34.43 -2.38
CA TYR A 164 -19.94 33.09 -2.61
C TYR A 164 -21.10 32.12 -2.87
N HIS A 165 -21.15 31.52 -4.06
CA HIS A 165 -22.13 30.50 -4.39
C HIS A 165 -21.62 29.11 -3.99
N VAL A 166 -22.23 28.52 -2.96
CA VAL A 166 -21.92 27.16 -2.53
C VAL A 166 -22.46 26.16 -3.56
N SER A 167 -21.59 25.35 -4.14
CA SER A 167 -21.99 24.25 -5.02
C SER A 167 -22.80 23.20 -4.25
N LYS A 168 -23.86 22.65 -4.86
CA LYS A 168 -24.61 21.50 -4.31
C LYS A 168 -23.79 20.19 -4.35
N LEU A 169 -22.65 20.18 -5.06
CA LEU A 169 -21.74 19.04 -5.12
C LEU A 169 -20.70 19.12 -4.01
N THR A 170 -20.66 18.10 -3.16
CA THR A 170 -19.65 17.99 -2.10
C THR A 170 -18.28 17.58 -2.67
N ARG A 171 -17.23 17.70 -1.87
CA ARG A 171 -15.87 17.23 -2.20
C ARG A 171 -15.83 15.74 -2.47
N GLU A 172 -16.59 14.96 -1.71
CA GLU A 172 -16.69 13.50 -1.82
C GLU A 172 -17.32 13.12 -3.16
N LYS A 173 -18.41 13.78 -3.56
CA LYS A 173 -19.06 13.55 -4.85
C LYS A 173 -18.14 13.91 -6.03
N ARG A 174 -17.37 14.99 -5.91
CA ARG A 174 -16.38 15.37 -6.93
C ARG A 174 -15.25 14.35 -7.03
N ALA A 175 -14.70 13.93 -5.89
CA ALA A 175 -13.64 12.94 -5.85
C ALA A 175 -14.06 11.57 -6.42
N ALA A 176 -15.30 11.15 -6.17
CA ALA A 176 -15.85 9.93 -6.74
C ALA A 176 -15.88 9.93 -8.28
N ALA A 177 -15.94 11.11 -8.93
CA ALA A 177 -15.91 11.25 -10.38
C ALA A 177 -14.49 11.37 -10.98
N LEU A 178 -13.49 11.71 -10.17
CA LEU A 178 -12.12 12.03 -10.63
C LEU A 178 -11.17 10.83 -10.72
N GLY A 179 -11.61 9.64 -10.32
CA GLY A 179 -10.81 8.43 -10.49
C GLY A 179 -11.41 7.20 -9.82
N GLN A 180 -10.80 6.04 -10.06
CA GLN A 180 -11.27 4.74 -9.56
C GLN A 180 -11.29 4.62 -8.03
N ARG A 181 -10.67 5.56 -7.29
CA ARG A 181 -10.41 5.43 -5.85
C ARG A 181 -11.40 6.14 -4.91
N GLY A 182 -12.47 6.75 -5.43
CA GLY A 182 -13.70 7.13 -4.70
C GLY A 182 -13.62 8.20 -3.58
N ALA A 183 -12.46 8.41 -2.96
CA ALA A 183 -12.28 9.27 -1.78
C ALA A 183 -11.60 10.60 -2.14
N PHE A 184 -12.02 11.67 -1.46
CA PHE A 184 -11.40 12.99 -1.61
C PHE A 184 -9.98 12.98 -1.07
N ARG A 185 -9.03 13.40 -1.92
CA ARG A 185 -7.59 13.47 -1.62
C ARG A 185 -6.96 14.81 -2.04
N GLY A 186 -7.82 15.80 -2.24
CA GLY A 186 -7.41 17.15 -2.57
C GLY A 186 -6.42 17.68 -1.55
N SER A 187 -5.23 18.05 -2.00
CA SER A 187 -4.14 18.47 -1.11
C SER A 187 -3.13 19.32 -1.86
N THR A 188 -2.32 20.07 -1.10
CA THR A 188 -1.22 20.87 -1.66
C THR A 188 0.10 20.42 -1.06
N VAL A 189 1.04 20.01 -1.92
CA VAL A 189 2.45 19.79 -1.59
C VAL A 189 3.25 21.00 -2.03
N TRP A 190 3.76 21.78 -1.09
CA TRP A 190 4.42 23.05 -1.33
C TRP A 190 5.94 22.92 -1.19
N LEU A 191 6.64 22.84 -2.32
CA LEU A 191 8.10 22.79 -2.36
C LEU A 191 8.67 24.21 -2.35
N THR A 192 9.51 24.51 -1.35
CA THR A 192 10.22 25.79 -1.18
C THR A 192 11.73 25.56 -1.05
N GLY A 193 12.53 26.52 -1.53
CA GLY A 193 13.99 26.37 -1.55
C GLY A 193 14.68 27.28 -2.57
N LEU A 194 16.00 27.38 -2.50
CA LEU A 194 16.82 28.19 -3.40
C LEU A 194 16.66 27.78 -4.88
N SER A 195 16.99 28.68 -5.81
CA SER A 195 17.10 28.34 -7.23
C SER A 195 18.13 27.20 -7.40
N GLY A 196 17.91 26.24 -8.29
CA GLY A 196 18.84 25.10 -8.46
C GLY A 196 18.84 24.05 -7.33
N ALA A 197 18.04 24.24 -6.26
CA ALA A 197 17.96 23.28 -5.15
C ALA A 197 17.27 21.94 -5.51
N GLY A 198 16.64 21.80 -6.69
CA GLY A 198 16.00 20.54 -7.13
C GLY A 198 14.49 20.46 -6.99
N LYS A 199 13.79 21.57 -6.67
CA LYS A 199 12.31 21.61 -6.52
C LYS A 199 11.56 21.04 -7.73
N SER A 200 11.80 21.55 -8.93
CA SER A 200 11.09 21.11 -10.14
C SER A 200 11.35 19.64 -10.44
N THR A 201 12.58 19.15 -10.22
CA THR A 201 12.94 17.73 -10.37
C THR A 201 12.13 16.84 -9.42
N ILE A 202 12.05 17.20 -8.14
CA ILE A 202 11.25 16.45 -7.16
C ILE A 202 9.75 16.54 -7.48
N ALA A 203 9.27 17.72 -7.89
CA ALA A 203 7.87 17.95 -8.19
C ALA A 203 7.38 17.10 -9.36
N PHE A 204 8.13 17.04 -10.46
CA PHE A 204 7.78 16.19 -11.61
C PHE A 204 7.89 14.69 -11.30
N ALA A 205 8.90 14.28 -10.54
CA ALA A 205 9.02 12.88 -10.11
C ALA A 205 7.87 12.46 -9.18
N LEU A 206 7.40 13.38 -8.31
CA LEU A 206 6.24 13.15 -7.45
C LEU A 206 4.95 13.09 -8.27
N GLU A 207 4.78 14.00 -9.23
CA GLU A 207 3.65 13.98 -10.16
C GLU A 207 3.57 12.65 -10.92
N GLU A 208 4.67 12.22 -11.53
CA GLU A 208 4.77 10.94 -12.23
C GLU A 208 4.44 9.76 -11.31
N TYR A 209 4.99 9.75 -10.09
CA TYR A 209 4.69 8.71 -9.11
C TYR A 209 3.19 8.64 -8.80
N ILE A 210 2.57 9.76 -8.45
CA ILE A 210 1.16 9.81 -8.04
C ILE A 210 0.24 9.44 -9.22
N VAL A 211 0.51 9.94 -10.41
CA VAL A 211 -0.23 9.59 -11.63
C VAL A 211 -0.07 8.12 -11.98
N SER A 212 1.12 7.53 -11.81
CA SER A 212 1.34 6.08 -12.01
C SER A 212 0.50 5.21 -11.07
N LYS A 213 0.10 5.75 -9.90
CA LYS A 213 -0.83 5.08 -8.95
C LYS A 213 -2.30 5.28 -9.29
N GLY A 214 -2.62 5.92 -10.43
CA GLY A 214 -3.97 6.21 -10.88
C GLY A 214 -4.64 7.33 -10.07
N LEU A 215 -3.84 8.24 -9.49
CA LEU A 215 -4.33 9.40 -8.77
C LEU A 215 -4.07 10.68 -9.58
N PRO A 216 -5.03 11.61 -9.66
CA PRO A 216 -4.82 12.86 -10.36
C PRO A 216 -3.92 13.80 -9.54
N ALA A 217 -2.86 14.29 -10.16
CA ALA A 217 -1.97 15.31 -9.64
C ALA A 217 -1.69 16.36 -10.72
N TYR A 218 -1.29 17.56 -10.30
CA TYR A 218 -0.90 18.62 -11.22
C TYR A 218 0.20 19.50 -10.63
N CYS A 219 1.27 19.73 -11.38
CA CYS A 219 2.39 20.56 -10.96
C CYS A 219 2.24 22.04 -11.40
N LEU A 220 2.21 22.95 -10.42
CA LEU A 220 2.37 24.40 -10.61
C LEU A 220 3.84 24.77 -10.42
N ASP A 221 4.56 24.95 -11.53
CA ASP A 221 5.96 25.40 -11.52
C ASP A 221 6.08 26.90 -11.84
N GLY A 222 7.08 27.55 -11.23
CA GLY A 222 7.35 28.97 -11.40
C GLY A 222 7.62 29.42 -12.83
N ASP A 223 8.21 28.57 -13.67
CA ASP A 223 8.45 28.89 -15.08
C ASP A 223 7.13 28.85 -15.87
N ASN A 224 6.25 27.90 -15.55
CA ASN A 224 4.98 27.71 -16.26
C ASN A 224 3.97 28.82 -15.94
N ILE A 225 3.79 29.15 -14.66
CA ILE A 225 2.78 30.14 -14.26
C ILE A 225 3.16 31.56 -14.68
N ARG A 226 4.46 31.89 -14.67
CA ARG A 226 4.94 33.21 -15.09
C ARG A 226 4.73 33.49 -16.57
N CYS A 227 4.58 32.46 -17.41
CA CYS A 227 4.20 32.64 -18.81
C CYS A 227 2.71 32.92 -19.01
N GLY A 228 1.87 32.67 -17.99
CA GLY A 228 0.41 32.74 -18.06
C GLY A 228 -0.19 33.69 -17.02
N LEU A 229 -0.75 33.12 -15.95
CA LEU A 229 -1.51 33.84 -14.92
C LEU A 229 -0.73 35.01 -14.29
N ASN A 230 0.58 34.84 -14.10
CA ASN A 230 1.44 35.82 -13.44
C ASN A 230 2.34 36.58 -14.41
N LYS A 231 2.04 36.59 -15.72
CA LYS A 231 2.84 37.30 -16.74
C LYS A 231 2.91 38.81 -16.55
N ASN A 232 1.98 39.38 -15.79
CA ASN A 232 1.92 40.81 -15.49
C ASN A 232 2.71 41.21 -14.23
N LEU A 233 3.29 40.25 -13.50
CA LEU A 233 4.03 40.51 -12.28
C LEU A 233 5.53 40.59 -12.56
N GLY A 234 6.16 41.65 -12.06
CA GLY A 234 7.60 41.83 -12.11
C GLY A 234 8.35 41.09 -11.00
N PHE A 235 9.47 41.67 -10.56
CA PHE A 235 10.33 41.10 -9.52
C PHE A 235 10.46 41.99 -8.27
N SER A 236 9.60 43.01 -8.14
CA SER A 236 9.48 43.81 -6.91
C SER A 236 8.95 42.96 -5.74
N ASP A 237 9.13 43.40 -4.51
CA ASP A 237 8.65 42.63 -3.34
C ASP A 237 7.13 42.50 -3.32
N SER A 238 6.40 43.55 -3.73
CA SER A 238 4.93 43.49 -3.89
C SER A 238 4.51 42.51 -4.98
N ASP A 239 5.23 42.45 -6.10
CA ASP A 239 4.93 41.50 -7.17
C ASP A 239 5.26 40.06 -6.76
N ARG A 240 6.31 39.86 -5.95
CA ARG A 240 6.67 38.55 -5.39
C ARG A 240 5.60 38.06 -4.42
N PHE A 241 5.14 38.94 -3.53
CA PHE A 241 4.03 38.67 -2.61
C PHE A 241 2.77 38.27 -3.39
N GLU A 242 2.34 39.09 -4.35
CA GLU A 242 1.16 38.80 -5.16
C GLU A 242 1.32 37.53 -6.00
N ASN A 243 2.54 37.25 -6.49
CA ASN A 243 2.84 36.02 -7.20
C ASN A 243 2.59 34.80 -6.31
N ILE A 244 3.11 34.79 -5.07
CA ILE A 244 2.88 33.67 -4.15
C ILE A 244 1.42 33.60 -3.69
N ARG A 245 0.77 34.74 -3.42
CA ARG A 245 -0.65 34.79 -3.06
C ARG A 245 -1.54 34.17 -4.14
N ARG A 246 -1.33 34.51 -5.42
CA ARG A 246 -2.07 33.92 -6.55
C ARG A 246 -1.84 32.42 -6.67
N ILE A 247 -0.60 31.98 -6.49
CA ILE A 247 -0.28 30.55 -6.50
C ILE A 247 -0.98 29.80 -5.37
N ALA A 248 -1.01 30.37 -4.16
CA ALA A 248 -1.71 29.76 -3.04
C ALA A 248 -3.21 29.60 -3.29
N GLU A 249 -3.86 30.60 -3.88
CA GLU A 249 -5.29 30.52 -4.25
C GLU A 249 -5.53 29.47 -5.34
N VAL A 250 -4.70 29.44 -6.38
CA VAL A 250 -4.83 28.45 -7.45
C VAL A 250 -4.59 27.04 -6.92
N ALA A 251 -3.56 26.84 -6.08
CA ALA A 251 -3.29 25.56 -5.47
C ALA A 251 -4.47 25.07 -4.61
N LYS A 252 -5.07 25.98 -3.83
CA LYS A 252 -6.30 25.71 -3.09
C LYS A 252 -7.44 25.29 -4.01
N LEU A 253 -7.61 25.91 -5.18
CA LEU A 253 -8.67 25.54 -6.14
C LEU A 253 -8.44 24.14 -6.74
N PHE A 254 -7.21 23.80 -7.12
CA PHE A 254 -6.87 22.45 -7.59
C PHE A 254 -7.09 21.39 -6.50
N ALA A 255 -6.67 21.69 -5.28
CA ALA A 255 -6.89 20.82 -4.14
C ALA A 255 -8.38 20.70 -3.82
N ASP A 256 -9.14 21.79 -3.78
CA ASP A 256 -10.60 21.74 -3.55
C ASP A 256 -11.31 20.92 -4.64
N ALA A 257 -10.82 20.99 -5.89
CA ALA A 257 -11.32 20.17 -6.98
C ALA A 257 -11.08 18.67 -6.77
N GLY A 258 -10.14 18.26 -5.92
CA GLY A 258 -9.86 16.87 -5.58
C GLY A 258 -8.51 16.34 -6.08
N LEU A 259 -7.66 17.21 -6.64
CA LEU A 259 -6.34 16.85 -7.15
C LEU A 259 -5.26 17.05 -6.09
N MET A 260 -4.15 16.33 -6.22
CA MET A 260 -2.91 16.69 -5.53
C MET A 260 -2.21 17.81 -6.30
N CYS A 261 -2.26 19.03 -5.77
CA CYS A 261 -1.54 20.16 -6.34
C CYS A 261 -0.10 20.17 -5.82
N ILE A 262 0.88 20.13 -6.73
CA ILE A 262 2.30 20.16 -6.39
C ILE A 262 2.84 21.53 -6.79
N VAL A 263 3.33 22.31 -5.84
CA VAL A 263 3.79 23.69 -6.06
C VAL A 263 5.31 23.75 -5.97
N ALA A 264 5.99 24.17 -7.04
CA ALA A 264 7.44 24.28 -7.11
C ALA A 264 7.89 25.74 -7.30
N PHE A 265 8.01 26.49 -6.19
CA PHE A 265 8.38 27.91 -6.20
C PHE A 265 9.52 28.19 -5.22
N ILE A 266 10.23 29.31 -5.41
CA ILE A 266 11.25 29.72 -4.43
C ILE A 266 10.58 30.11 -3.10
N SER A 267 9.44 30.84 -3.15
CA SER A 267 8.67 31.30 -1.99
C SER A 267 9.54 31.71 -0.78
N PRO A 268 10.40 32.74 -0.95
CA PRO A 268 11.52 32.98 -0.03
C PRO A 268 11.11 33.49 1.35
N PHE A 269 9.94 34.09 1.49
CA PHE A 269 9.49 34.71 2.73
C PHE A 269 8.61 33.76 3.53
N GLU A 270 8.84 33.69 4.85
CA GLU A 270 8.09 32.84 5.76
C GLU A 270 6.62 33.25 5.86
N GLU A 271 6.36 34.56 5.91
CA GLU A 271 4.99 35.10 5.98
C GLU A 271 4.12 34.67 4.78
N ASP A 272 4.68 34.65 3.57
CA ASP A 272 3.99 34.22 2.36
C ASP A 272 3.58 32.74 2.44
N ARG A 273 4.50 31.88 2.90
CA ARG A 273 4.25 30.44 3.06
C ARG A 273 3.26 30.17 4.19
N ALA A 274 3.37 30.89 5.31
CA ALA A 274 2.43 30.81 6.42
C ALA A 274 1.01 31.24 6.00
N SER A 275 0.90 32.30 5.19
CA SER A 275 -0.36 32.76 4.61
C SER A 275 -0.96 31.69 3.68
N ALA A 276 -0.15 31.08 2.82
CA ALA A 276 -0.57 29.98 1.95
C ALA A 276 -1.05 28.76 2.76
N ARG A 277 -0.34 28.37 3.83
CA ARG A 277 -0.75 27.30 4.74
C ARG A 277 -2.10 27.61 5.40
N LYS A 278 -2.23 28.79 6.00
CA LYS A 278 -3.46 29.24 6.67
C LYS A 278 -4.67 29.26 5.72
N LEU A 279 -4.46 29.65 4.46
CA LEU A 279 -5.48 29.63 3.42
C LEU A 279 -6.02 28.21 3.15
N HIS A 280 -5.15 27.20 3.14
CA HIS A 280 -5.53 25.81 2.93
C HIS A 280 -6.20 25.20 4.17
N GLU A 281 -5.61 25.42 5.35
CA GLU A 281 -6.13 24.91 6.63
C GLU A 281 -7.52 25.46 6.97
N SER A 282 -7.73 26.77 6.77
CA SER A 282 -9.07 27.39 6.92
C SER A 282 -10.11 26.84 5.95
N SER A 283 -9.65 26.24 4.84
CA SER A 283 -10.49 25.59 3.84
C SER A 283 -10.57 24.07 4.04
N GLN A 284 -10.04 23.54 5.15
CA GLN A 284 -9.94 22.10 5.45
C GLN A 284 -9.25 21.31 4.33
N ILE A 285 -8.21 21.88 3.74
CA ILE A 285 -7.39 21.22 2.71
C ILE A 285 -6.02 20.93 3.33
N PRO A 286 -5.54 19.68 3.29
CA PRO A 286 -4.19 19.32 3.71
C PRO A 286 -3.12 20.14 2.96
N PHE A 287 -2.19 20.71 3.72
CA PHE A 287 -1.04 21.46 3.23
C PHE A 287 0.25 20.86 3.79
N ILE A 288 1.17 20.49 2.90
CA ILE A 288 2.44 19.83 3.24
C ILE A 288 3.57 20.72 2.72
N GLU A 289 4.31 21.38 3.62
CA GLU A 289 5.47 22.20 3.27
C GLU A 289 6.74 21.34 3.22
N VAL A 290 7.35 21.28 2.03
CA VAL A 290 8.57 20.54 1.77
C VAL A 290 9.71 21.55 1.59
N PHE A 291 10.62 21.59 2.55
CA PHE A 291 11.82 22.42 2.46
C PHE A 291 12.93 21.69 1.71
N VAL A 292 13.21 22.13 0.48
CA VAL A 292 14.33 21.65 -0.33
C VAL A 292 15.59 22.42 0.07
N ASN A 293 16.21 21.97 1.15
CA ASN A 293 17.32 22.59 1.86
C ASN A 293 18.67 22.22 1.24
N THR A 294 18.93 22.66 0.02
CA THR A 294 20.23 22.44 -0.63
C THR A 294 21.15 23.65 -0.40
N PRO A 295 22.43 23.45 0.00
CA PRO A 295 23.36 24.56 0.22
C PRO A 295 23.48 25.50 -0.99
N LEU A 296 23.63 26.80 -0.73
CA LEU A 296 23.78 27.82 -1.77
C LEU A 296 24.96 27.52 -2.71
N SER A 297 26.10 27.08 -2.16
CA SER A 297 27.29 26.73 -2.96
C SER A 297 27.01 25.63 -3.97
N VAL A 298 26.24 24.61 -3.60
CA VAL A 298 25.83 23.52 -4.50
C VAL A 298 24.82 24.03 -5.54
N CYS A 299 23.90 24.91 -5.14
CA CYS A 299 22.96 25.55 -6.06
C CYS A 299 23.68 26.41 -7.11
N GLU A 300 24.68 27.19 -6.70
CA GLU A 300 25.55 28.00 -7.56
C GLU A 300 26.41 27.12 -8.46
N GLN A 301 26.94 26.01 -7.96
CA GLN A 301 27.70 25.06 -8.77
C GLN A 301 26.85 24.44 -9.88
N ARG A 302 25.58 24.11 -9.58
CA ARG A 302 24.65 23.52 -10.55
C ARG A 302 24.23 24.51 -11.63
N ASP A 303 24.04 25.78 -11.25
CA ASP A 303 23.53 26.91 -12.05
C ASP A 303 22.74 26.51 -13.32
N THR A 304 21.69 25.72 -13.13
CA THR A 304 21.02 24.99 -14.22
C THR A 304 20.42 25.89 -15.31
N LYS A 305 20.28 27.18 -15.01
CA LYS A 305 19.69 28.21 -15.88
C LYS A 305 20.65 29.39 -16.14
N GLY A 306 21.90 29.33 -15.67
CA GLY A 306 22.85 30.45 -15.76
C GLY A 306 22.43 31.69 -14.99
N LEU A 307 21.58 31.56 -13.97
CA LEU A 307 21.01 32.68 -13.21
C LEU A 307 21.95 33.15 -12.11
N TYR A 308 22.68 32.24 -11.47
CA TYR A 308 23.64 32.60 -10.44
C TYR A 308 24.82 33.37 -11.04
N GLN A 309 25.35 32.91 -12.18
CA GLN A 309 26.40 33.62 -12.90
C GLN A 309 25.97 35.04 -13.28
N LYS A 310 24.73 35.21 -13.79
CA LYS A 310 24.17 36.52 -14.11
C LYS A 310 23.99 37.41 -12.88
N ALA A 311 23.54 36.87 -11.75
CA ALA A 311 23.41 37.59 -10.49
C ALA A 311 24.77 38.07 -9.96
N ARG A 312 25.79 37.19 -9.92
CA ARG A 312 27.16 37.53 -9.51
C ARG A 312 27.81 38.60 -10.39
N ASN A 313 27.47 38.64 -11.67
CA ASN A 313 27.91 39.66 -12.62
C ASN A 313 27.09 40.98 -12.54
N GLY A 314 26.14 41.10 -11.60
CA GLY A 314 25.31 42.29 -11.43
C GLY A 314 24.22 42.49 -12.50
N LEU A 315 24.03 41.50 -13.38
CA LEU A 315 23.04 41.53 -14.47
C LEU A 315 21.63 41.19 -13.98
N LEU A 316 21.51 40.49 -12.84
CA LEU A 316 20.24 40.20 -12.17
C LEU A 316 20.29 40.74 -10.73
N LYS A 317 19.53 41.80 -10.46
CA LYS A 317 19.41 42.39 -9.12
C LYS A 317 18.32 41.69 -8.29
N ASN A 318 18.43 41.77 -6.97
CA ASN A 318 17.47 41.21 -6.01
C ASN A 318 17.29 39.69 -6.14
N PHE A 319 18.34 38.95 -6.50
CA PHE A 319 18.26 37.50 -6.66
C PHE A 319 18.31 36.80 -5.30
N THR A 320 17.31 35.95 -5.02
CA THR A 320 17.21 35.23 -3.74
C THR A 320 18.43 34.34 -3.50
N GLY A 321 19.05 34.51 -2.33
CA GLY A 321 20.27 33.81 -1.92
C GLY A 321 21.57 34.55 -2.27
N ILE A 322 21.50 35.64 -3.04
CA ILE A 322 22.67 36.50 -3.36
C ILE A 322 22.44 37.90 -2.79
N ASP A 323 21.54 38.68 -3.42
CA ASP A 323 21.25 40.07 -3.05
C ASP A 323 19.88 40.23 -2.35
N ALA A 324 19.07 39.17 -2.30
CA ALA A 324 17.81 39.11 -1.56
C ALA A 324 17.79 37.91 -0.61
N PRO A 325 17.19 38.01 0.59
CA PRO A 325 17.22 36.93 1.58
C PRO A 325 16.32 35.75 1.19
N TYR A 326 16.67 34.57 1.71
CA TYR A 326 15.80 33.40 1.77
C TYR A 326 15.58 33.07 3.26
N GLN A 327 14.34 33.08 3.71
CA GLN A 327 13.97 32.72 5.08
C GLN A 327 13.63 31.24 5.11
N ALA A 328 14.53 30.42 5.65
CA ALA A 328 14.31 28.99 5.79
C ALA A 328 13.06 28.70 6.64
N PRO A 329 12.18 27.75 6.25
CA PRO A 329 11.05 27.34 7.07
C PRO A 329 11.51 26.87 8.46
N VAL A 330 10.85 27.35 9.52
CA VAL A 330 11.13 26.94 10.90
C VAL A 330 10.52 25.57 11.21
N HIS A 331 9.32 25.30 10.72
CA HIS A 331 8.57 24.06 10.95
C HIS A 331 8.05 23.43 9.65
N PRO A 332 8.94 23.05 8.71
CA PRO A 332 8.52 22.34 7.50
C PRO A 332 8.00 20.94 7.86
N ASP A 333 7.04 20.43 7.08
CA ASP A 333 6.50 19.09 7.26
C ASP A 333 7.52 18.01 6.81
N VAL A 334 8.35 18.34 5.81
CA VAL A 334 9.44 17.50 5.28
C VAL A 334 10.65 18.36 4.94
N ILE A 335 11.86 17.88 5.25
CA ILE A 335 13.12 18.53 4.86
C ILE A 335 13.89 17.58 3.94
N VAL A 336 14.34 18.10 2.79
CA VAL A 336 15.12 17.35 1.79
C VAL A 336 16.39 18.12 1.45
N ASP A 337 17.55 17.52 1.73
CA ASP A 337 18.84 18.03 1.24
C ASP A 337 19.27 17.26 -0.01
N THR A 338 19.06 17.87 -1.18
CA THR A 338 19.39 17.22 -2.47
C THR A 338 20.88 17.19 -2.78
N SER A 339 21.74 17.71 -1.90
CA SER A 339 23.20 17.53 -2.03
C SER A 339 23.65 16.14 -1.57
N ILE A 340 22.86 15.49 -0.72
CA ILE A 340 23.19 14.18 -0.13
C ILE A 340 22.07 13.14 -0.27
N ILE A 341 20.83 13.55 -0.54
CA ILE A 341 19.68 12.67 -0.70
C ILE A 341 19.30 12.53 -2.18
N SER A 342 18.98 11.31 -2.62
CA SER A 342 18.50 11.01 -3.97
C SER A 342 17.03 11.43 -4.20
N ILE A 343 16.60 11.46 -5.46
CA ILE A 343 15.20 11.76 -5.82
C ILE A 343 14.26 10.74 -5.17
N ASP A 344 14.54 9.43 -5.29
CA ASP A 344 13.69 8.38 -4.73
C ASP A 344 13.51 8.51 -3.21
N ARG A 345 14.60 8.80 -2.49
CA ARG A 345 14.50 8.99 -1.03
C ARG A 345 13.73 10.26 -0.67
N SER A 346 13.86 11.31 -1.48
CA SER A 346 13.04 12.52 -1.33
C SER A 346 11.55 12.21 -1.52
N LEU A 347 11.20 11.41 -2.54
CA LEU A 347 9.84 10.95 -2.77
C LEU A 347 9.32 10.10 -1.61
N GLU A 348 10.10 9.12 -1.14
CA GLU A 348 9.73 8.28 0.01
C GLU A 348 9.37 9.13 1.24
N MET A 349 10.17 10.16 1.54
CA MET A 349 9.91 11.06 2.67
C MET A 349 8.61 11.86 2.49
N ILE A 350 8.38 12.42 1.30
CA ILE A 350 7.17 13.19 0.99
C ILE A 350 5.93 12.29 1.02
N ILE A 351 6.00 11.13 0.37
CA ILE A 351 4.92 10.15 0.29
C ILE A 351 4.59 9.59 1.69
N GLY A 352 5.62 9.29 2.49
CA GLY A 352 5.44 8.89 3.89
C GLY A 352 4.67 9.93 4.70
N LYS A 353 5.02 11.22 4.54
CA LYS A 353 4.30 12.31 5.20
C LYS A 353 2.86 12.46 4.71
N LEU A 354 2.63 12.25 3.41
CA LEU A 354 1.28 12.24 2.83
C LEU A 354 0.41 11.10 3.37
N ALA A 355 0.97 9.92 3.65
CA ALA A 355 0.24 8.84 4.31
C ALA A 355 0.00 9.09 5.80
N GLU A 356 0.98 9.65 6.52
CA GLU A 356 0.82 10.08 7.92
C GLU A 356 -0.33 11.08 8.06
N ARG A 357 -0.47 12.01 7.10
CA ARG A 357 -1.57 12.99 7.04
C ARG A 357 -2.86 12.46 6.43
N HIS A 358 -2.96 11.15 6.18
CA HIS A 358 -4.11 10.47 5.57
C HIS A 358 -4.55 11.03 4.20
N VAL A 359 -3.66 11.74 3.50
CA VAL A 359 -3.89 12.21 2.13
C VAL A 359 -3.79 11.03 1.15
N LEU A 360 -2.75 10.22 1.33
CA LEU A 360 -2.58 8.95 0.66
C LEU A 360 -2.94 7.81 1.61
N SER A 361 -3.54 6.75 1.08
CA SER A 361 -3.67 5.53 1.88
C SER A 361 -2.28 4.91 2.07
N PRO A 362 -1.97 4.30 3.21
CA PRO A 362 -0.74 3.52 3.35
C PRO A 362 -0.59 2.42 2.28
N THR A 363 -1.70 1.94 1.70
CA THR A 363 -1.71 0.98 0.59
C THR A 363 -1.38 1.58 -0.78
N LEU A 364 -1.34 2.91 -0.92
CA LEU A 364 -0.92 3.62 -2.14
C LEU A 364 0.60 3.77 -2.24
N ILE A 365 1.27 3.72 -1.08
CA ILE A 365 2.72 3.61 -1.00
C ILE A 365 3.01 2.13 -1.26
N ILE A 366 3.85 1.80 -2.24
CA ILE A 366 4.47 0.45 -2.26
C ILE A 366 5.53 0.44 -1.17
N ALA A 367 5.08 0.48 0.08
CA ALA A 367 5.81 -0.04 1.19
C ALA A 367 5.59 -1.56 1.12
N VAL A 368 6.69 -2.30 0.95
CA VAL A 368 6.65 -3.75 1.09
C VAL A 368 6.10 -4.03 2.49
N ARG A 369 4.94 -4.67 2.55
CA ARG A 369 4.25 -4.98 3.80
C ARG A 369 4.81 -6.29 4.34
N GLU A 370 5.68 -6.19 5.32
CA GLU A 370 6.11 -7.33 6.11
C GLU A 370 5.03 -7.69 7.15
N LEU A 371 4.95 -8.97 7.51
CA LEU A 371 3.97 -9.51 8.45
C LEU A 371 4.62 -10.09 9.71
N PHE A 372 5.87 -9.71 9.99
CA PHE A 372 6.57 -10.11 11.21
C PHE A 372 6.02 -9.38 12.43
N MET A 373 5.95 -10.11 13.55
CA MET A 373 5.66 -9.53 14.86
C MET A 373 6.86 -8.74 15.38
N ASP A 374 6.60 -7.58 15.98
CA ASP A 374 7.59 -6.90 16.81
C ASP A 374 7.83 -7.64 18.14
N GLU A 375 8.81 -7.19 18.92
CA GLU A 375 9.18 -7.83 20.20
C GLU A 375 7.99 -7.94 21.17
N ASP A 376 7.24 -6.86 21.35
CA ASP A 376 6.07 -6.83 22.26
C ASP A 376 4.96 -7.77 21.81
N MET A 377 4.71 -7.87 20.50
CA MET A 377 3.74 -8.78 19.91
C MET A 377 4.18 -10.24 20.05
N ARG A 378 5.47 -10.53 19.88
CA ARG A 378 6.04 -11.88 20.04
C ARG A 378 5.85 -12.41 21.45
N GLU A 379 6.19 -11.62 22.47
CA GLU A 379 6.03 -12.04 23.87
C GLU A 379 4.57 -12.39 24.18
N LYS A 380 3.63 -11.54 23.76
CA LYS A 380 2.19 -11.80 23.92
C LYS A 380 1.73 -13.03 23.17
N ALA A 381 2.25 -13.26 21.95
CA ALA A 381 1.92 -14.44 21.15
C ALA A 381 2.42 -15.73 21.82
N LEU A 382 3.60 -15.72 22.42
CA LEU A 382 4.16 -16.86 23.16
C LEU A 382 3.33 -17.20 24.41
N ASP A 383 2.87 -16.20 25.14
CA ASP A 383 1.97 -16.38 26.29
C ASP A 383 0.58 -16.90 25.91
N GLU A 384 0.10 -16.52 24.71
CA GLU A 384 -1.19 -16.94 24.17
C GLU A 384 -1.13 -18.35 23.56
N PHE A 385 0.00 -18.77 23.00
CA PHE A 385 0.19 -20.01 22.24
C PHE A 385 -0.37 -21.28 22.89
N PRO A 386 -0.17 -21.56 24.20
CA PRO A 386 -0.71 -22.76 24.84
C PRO A 386 -2.25 -22.84 24.84
N LYS A 387 -2.93 -21.71 24.63
CA LYS A 387 -4.40 -21.57 24.67
C LYS A 387 -5.02 -21.56 23.27
N LEU A 388 -4.21 -21.45 22.22
CA LEU A 388 -4.68 -21.37 20.85
C LEU A 388 -4.93 -22.76 20.27
N ASP A 389 -5.99 -22.87 19.46
CA ASP A 389 -6.15 -24.02 18.58
C ASP A 389 -5.02 -24.06 17.55
N LYS A 390 -4.50 -25.25 17.29
CA LYS A 390 -3.31 -25.46 16.46
C LYS A 390 -3.66 -26.07 15.11
N LEU A 391 -2.95 -25.66 14.08
CA LEU A 391 -2.97 -26.27 12.76
C LEU A 391 -1.53 -26.61 12.36
N ASP A 392 -1.26 -27.88 12.13
CA ASP A 392 0.02 -28.32 11.58
C ASP A 392 0.08 -27.98 10.09
N ILE A 393 1.19 -27.38 9.67
CA ILE A 393 1.41 -26.93 8.30
C ILE A 393 2.53 -27.74 7.65
N THR A 394 2.50 -27.82 6.32
CA THR A 394 3.55 -28.50 5.54
C THR A 394 4.75 -27.58 5.30
N GLU A 395 5.84 -28.13 4.77
CA GLU A 395 6.99 -27.33 4.34
C GLU A 395 6.63 -26.37 3.20
N LEU A 396 5.73 -26.79 2.28
CA LEU A 396 5.22 -25.92 1.22
C LEU A 396 4.48 -24.71 1.82
N ASP A 397 3.67 -24.93 2.85
CA ASP A 397 2.94 -23.87 3.53
C ASP A 397 3.92 -22.92 4.25
N LEU A 398 4.97 -23.45 4.88
CA LEU A 398 6.03 -22.64 5.50
C LEU A 398 6.73 -21.73 4.47
N GLN A 399 6.99 -22.23 3.26
CA GLN A 399 7.54 -21.42 2.16
C GLN A 399 6.58 -20.31 1.75
N TRP A 400 5.27 -20.59 1.69
CA TRP A 400 4.26 -19.54 1.43
C TRP A 400 4.14 -18.54 2.60
N ILE A 401 4.29 -18.98 3.85
CA ILE A 401 4.38 -18.08 5.01
C ILE A 401 5.60 -17.18 4.87
N GLN A 402 6.77 -17.69 4.45
CA GLN A 402 7.94 -16.86 4.18
C GLN A 402 7.67 -15.84 3.07
N VAL A 403 7.02 -16.24 1.98
CA VAL A 403 6.63 -15.34 0.89
C VAL A 403 5.73 -14.21 1.39
N LEU A 404 4.74 -14.53 2.23
CA LEU A 404 3.82 -13.56 2.81
C LEU A 404 4.52 -12.64 3.82
N SER A 405 5.31 -13.21 4.73
CA SER A 405 5.91 -12.47 5.85
C SER A 405 6.96 -11.48 5.43
N GLU A 406 7.75 -11.79 4.40
CA GLU A 406 8.74 -10.89 3.82
C GLU A 406 8.11 -9.88 2.84
N GLY A 407 6.81 -9.96 2.57
CA GLY A 407 6.08 -8.96 1.79
C GLY A 407 6.19 -9.08 0.26
N TRP A 408 6.66 -10.21 -0.28
CA TRP A 408 6.65 -10.50 -1.72
C TRP A 408 5.23 -10.43 -2.32
N ALA A 409 4.24 -10.76 -1.49
CA ALA A 409 2.83 -10.78 -1.84
C ALA A 409 2.08 -9.47 -1.51
N THR A 410 2.79 -8.39 -1.18
CA THR A 410 2.19 -7.06 -0.91
C THR A 410 1.10 -6.72 -1.96
N PRO A 411 -0.11 -6.29 -1.56
CA PRO A 411 -0.51 -5.84 -0.21
C PRO A 411 -1.23 -6.90 0.66
N LEU A 412 -1.18 -8.20 0.32
CA LEU A 412 -1.86 -9.24 1.10
C LEU A 412 -1.53 -9.15 2.60
N ALA A 413 -2.54 -9.31 3.44
CA ALA A 413 -2.42 -9.29 4.90
C ALA A 413 -2.10 -10.67 5.50
N GLY A 414 -2.14 -11.71 4.67
CA GLY A 414 -2.02 -13.12 5.05
C GLY A 414 -2.48 -14.01 3.92
N PHE A 415 -2.89 -15.24 4.24
CA PHE A 415 -3.50 -16.15 3.26
C PHE A 415 -4.81 -15.56 2.73
N MET A 416 -5.03 -15.69 1.42
CA MET A 416 -6.15 -15.04 0.73
C MET A 416 -7.49 -15.43 1.35
N ARG A 417 -8.34 -14.43 1.60
CA ARG A 417 -9.78 -14.62 1.84
C ARG A 417 -10.50 -14.99 0.54
N GLU A 418 -11.75 -15.44 0.62
CA GLU A 418 -12.48 -15.92 -0.57
C GLU A 418 -12.54 -14.85 -1.67
N VAL A 419 -12.78 -13.59 -1.29
CA VAL A 419 -12.82 -12.46 -2.23
C VAL A 419 -11.49 -12.28 -2.98
N GLU A 420 -10.37 -12.38 -2.28
CA GLU A 420 -9.03 -12.23 -2.87
C GLU A 420 -8.69 -13.43 -3.75
N TYR A 421 -9.06 -14.63 -3.32
CA TYR A 421 -8.91 -15.87 -4.07
C TYR A 421 -9.67 -15.83 -5.40
N LEU A 422 -10.95 -15.46 -5.37
CA LEU A 422 -11.78 -15.34 -6.58
C LEU A 422 -11.22 -14.25 -7.51
N GLN A 423 -10.79 -13.11 -6.96
CA GLN A 423 -10.18 -12.06 -7.76
C GLN A 423 -8.88 -12.52 -8.45
N CYS A 424 -8.03 -13.23 -7.72
CA CYS A 424 -6.81 -13.86 -8.25
C CYS A 424 -7.15 -14.86 -9.38
N LEU A 425 -8.11 -15.76 -9.17
CA LEU A 425 -8.47 -16.79 -10.13
C LEU A 425 -9.06 -16.24 -11.44
N HIS A 426 -9.92 -15.22 -11.34
CA HIS A 426 -10.70 -14.74 -12.49
C HIS A 426 -10.04 -13.58 -13.22
N PHE A 427 -9.30 -12.74 -12.51
CA PHE A 427 -8.76 -11.50 -13.07
C PHE A 427 -7.23 -11.42 -13.02
N GLY A 428 -6.58 -12.34 -12.29
CA GLY A 428 -5.13 -12.26 -12.07
C GLY A 428 -4.72 -11.00 -11.30
N CYS A 429 -5.64 -10.37 -10.57
CA CYS A 429 -5.45 -9.10 -9.88
C CYS A 429 -6.28 -9.02 -8.62
N LEU A 430 -5.80 -8.28 -7.63
CA LEU A 430 -6.60 -7.81 -6.49
C LEU A 430 -7.18 -6.43 -6.82
N MET A 431 -8.43 -6.17 -6.43
CA MET A 431 -9.19 -4.96 -6.82
C MET A 431 -9.57 -4.05 -5.64
N LYS A 432 -8.83 -4.09 -4.53
CA LYS A 432 -9.15 -3.27 -3.35
C LYS A 432 -8.55 -1.87 -3.48
N GLY A 433 -9.32 -0.94 -4.04
CA GLY A 433 -8.95 0.46 -4.22
C GLY A 433 -8.00 0.73 -5.40
N HIS A 434 -7.31 -0.28 -5.92
CA HIS A 434 -6.63 -0.29 -7.22
C HIS A 434 -6.36 -1.70 -7.70
N VAL A 435 -5.97 -1.82 -8.96
CA VAL A 435 -5.59 -3.06 -9.60
C VAL A 435 -4.15 -3.39 -9.24
N GLU A 436 -3.98 -4.44 -8.45
CA GLU A 436 -2.67 -5.02 -8.09
C GLU A 436 -2.50 -6.38 -8.74
N ASN A 437 -1.39 -6.60 -9.45
CA ASN A 437 -1.15 -7.89 -10.11
C ASN A 437 -0.98 -8.99 -9.06
N GLN A 438 -1.78 -10.05 -9.15
CA GLN A 438 -1.70 -11.21 -8.27
C GLN A 438 -2.35 -12.40 -8.98
N THR A 439 -1.52 -13.23 -9.62
CA THR A 439 -1.99 -14.29 -10.52
C THR A 439 -1.90 -15.69 -9.94
N ILE A 440 -1.13 -15.87 -8.87
CA ILE A 440 -0.99 -17.15 -8.16
C ILE A 440 -1.74 -17.05 -6.82
N PRO A 441 -2.68 -17.98 -6.54
CA PRO A 441 -3.35 -18.07 -5.26
C PRO A 441 -2.37 -18.43 -4.15
N ILE A 442 -2.32 -17.59 -3.11
CA ILE A 442 -1.54 -17.83 -1.89
C ILE A 442 -2.53 -18.16 -0.79
N VAL A 443 -2.76 -19.47 -0.60
CA VAL A 443 -3.85 -20.02 0.20
C VAL A 443 -3.32 -21.12 1.12
N LEU A 444 -4.01 -21.36 2.24
CA LEU A 444 -3.69 -22.42 3.19
C LEU A 444 -4.79 -23.49 3.15
N PRO A 445 -4.54 -24.69 2.57
CA PRO A 445 -5.53 -25.75 2.53
C PRO A 445 -5.66 -26.45 3.89
N CYS A 446 -6.87 -26.89 4.24
CA CYS A 446 -7.11 -27.72 5.42
C CYS A 446 -8.15 -28.81 5.15
N THR A 447 -8.10 -29.88 5.96
CA THR A 447 -9.06 -30.97 5.87
C THR A 447 -10.45 -30.53 6.35
N THR A 448 -11.48 -31.35 6.08
CA THR A 448 -12.82 -31.09 6.63
C THR A 448 -12.81 -31.20 8.16
N GLU A 449 -12.02 -32.14 8.69
CA GLU A 449 -11.81 -32.35 10.12
C GLU A 449 -11.19 -31.11 10.78
N ASP A 450 -10.13 -30.54 10.18
CA ASP A 450 -9.51 -29.30 10.67
C ASP A 450 -10.48 -28.13 10.61
N LYS A 451 -11.22 -27.99 9.51
CA LYS A 451 -12.20 -26.91 9.35
C LYS A 451 -13.30 -26.99 10.42
N GLU A 452 -13.85 -28.17 10.68
CA GLU A 452 -14.89 -28.33 11.72
C GLU A 452 -14.34 -28.11 13.14
N ARG A 453 -13.06 -28.46 13.38
CA ARG A 453 -12.36 -28.21 14.65
C ARG A 453 -12.05 -26.73 14.88
N LEU A 454 -11.71 -25.99 13.82
CA LEU A 454 -11.16 -24.63 13.89
C LEU A 454 -12.19 -23.51 13.55
N LYS A 455 -13.39 -23.85 13.07
CA LYS A 455 -14.39 -22.87 12.58
C LYS A 455 -14.83 -21.81 13.60
N SER A 456 -14.76 -22.11 14.90
CA SER A 456 -15.12 -21.17 15.98
C SER A 456 -13.93 -20.37 16.51
N SER A 457 -12.71 -20.70 16.10
CA SER A 457 -11.49 -20.08 16.60
C SER A 457 -11.33 -18.68 15.99
N SER A 458 -11.14 -17.67 16.83
CA SER A 458 -10.86 -16.29 16.36
C SER A 458 -9.39 -16.09 15.97
N LYS A 459 -8.52 -17.00 16.43
CA LYS A 459 -7.09 -17.08 16.15
C LYS A 459 -6.67 -18.55 16.08
N ILE A 460 -5.78 -18.89 15.15
CA ILE A 460 -5.23 -20.23 14.97
C ILE A 460 -3.71 -20.13 15.00
N ALA A 461 -3.06 -20.96 15.81
CA ALA A 461 -1.61 -21.09 15.79
C ALA A 461 -1.18 -22.04 14.66
N LEU A 462 -0.26 -21.60 13.81
CA LEU A 462 0.33 -22.40 12.74
C LEU A 462 1.64 -23.01 13.23
N CYS A 463 1.74 -24.33 13.13
CA CYS A 463 2.86 -25.12 13.64
C CYS A 463 3.56 -25.89 12.53
N TYR A 464 4.88 -25.75 12.39
CA TYR A 464 5.68 -26.57 11.48
C TYR A 464 6.66 -27.41 12.29
N ASN A 465 6.62 -28.74 12.14
CA ASN A 465 7.41 -29.68 12.93
C ASN A 465 7.34 -29.37 14.44
N GLU A 466 6.12 -29.23 14.96
CA GLU A 466 5.81 -28.89 16.35
C GLU A 466 6.25 -27.48 16.81
N LYS A 467 6.96 -26.71 15.97
CA LYS A 467 7.37 -25.33 16.28
C LYS A 467 6.27 -24.35 15.93
N PHE A 468 6.00 -23.41 16.83
CA PHE A 468 5.08 -22.30 16.61
C PHE A 468 5.70 -21.28 15.66
N VAL A 469 5.04 -21.04 14.53
CA VAL A 469 5.58 -20.17 13.45
C VAL A 469 4.80 -18.86 13.32
N ALA A 470 3.47 -18.93 13.37
CA ALA A 470 2.62 -17.79 13.08
C ALA A 470 1.24 -17.91 13.73
N ILE A 471 0.54 -16.79 13.87
CA ILE A 471 -0.89 -16.74 14.20
C ILE A 471 -1.67 -16.30 12.97
N LEU A 472 -2.71 -17.05 12.62
CA LEU A 472 -3.73 -16.64 11.66
C LEU A 472 -4.94 -16.09 12.42
N LYS A 473 -5.25 -14.79 12.23
CA LYS A 473 -6.32 -14.07 12.91
C LYS A 473 -7.53 -13.92 12.01
N LYS A 474 -8.72 -13.92 12.64
CA LYS A 474 -10.01 -13.77 11.96
C LYS A 474 -10.13 -14.74 10.77
N PRO A 475 -9.94 -16.05 11.01
CA PRO A 475 -9.94 -17.03 9.94
C PRO A 475 -11.30 -17.08 9.25
N GLU A 476 -11.27 -17.34 7.94
CA GLU A 476 -12.43 -17.52 7.09
C GLU A 476 -12.22 -18.81 6.29
N PHE A 477 -13.19 -19.71 6.35
CA PHE A 477 -13.13 -21.01 5.70
C PHE A 477 -14.05 -21.02 4.47
N TYR A 478 -13.50 -21.40 3.32
CA TYR A 478 -14.23 -21.47 2.06
C TYR A 478 -13.80 -22.67 1.21
N GLU A 479 -14.61 -23.05 0.23
CA GLU A 479 -14.36 -24.25 -0.59
C GLU A 479 -13.12 -24.08 -1.47
N HIS A 480 -12.29 -25.12 -1.54
CA HIS A 480 -11.09 -25.10 -2.36
C HIS A 480 -11.39 -25.23 -3.87
N ARG A 481 -12.39 -26.03 -4.24
CA ARG A 481 -12.78 -26.29 -5.65
C ARG A 481 -11.56 -26.59 -6.55
N LYS A 482 -10.80 -27.61 -6.16
CA LYS A 482 -9.48 -27.96 -6.72
C LYS A 482 -9.46 -28.05 -8.25
N GLU A 483 -10.46 -28.68 -8.86
CA GLU A 483 -10.54 -28.80 -10.33
C GLU A 483 -10.64 -27.43 -11.01
N GLU A 484 -11.50 -26.55 -10.50
CA GLU A 484 -11.66 -25.18 -11.02
C GLU A 484 -10.37 -24.37 -10.82
N ARG A 485 -9.78 -24.43 -9.62
CA ARG A 485 -8.49 -23.80 -9.31
C ARG A 485 -7.43 -24.21 -10.32
N CYS A 486 -7.25 -25.51 -10.51
CA CYS A 486 -6.24 -26.06 -11.40
C CYS A 486 -6.48 -25.64 -12.86
N SER A 487 -7.73 -25.74 -13.32
CA SER A 487 -8.12 -25.32 -14.67
C SER A 487 -7.76 -23.87 -14.95
N ARG A 488 -8.07 -22.95 -14.03
CA ARG A 488 -7.87 -21.51 -14.21
C ARG A 488 -6.40 -21.11 -14.12
N ILE A 489 -5.65 -21.70 -13.19
CA ILE A 489 -4.25 -21.33 -12.95
C ILE A 489 -3.31 -21.95 -13.98
N PHE A 490 -3.48 -23.24 -14.27
CA PHE A 490 -2.54 -23.99 -15.10
C PHE A 490 -3.02 -24.17 -16.54
N GLY A 491 -4.30 -23.91 -16.84
CA GLY A 491 -4.90 -24.24 -18.14
C GLY A 491 -5.07 -25.75 -18.37
N THR A 492 -4.94 -26.55 -17.31
CA THR A 492 -5.07 -28.02 -17.33
C THR A 492 -5.40 -28.52 -15.92
N THR A 493 -6.01 -29.70 -15.81
CA THR A 493 -6.28 -30.40 -14.55
C THR A 493 -5.49 -31.69 -14.43
N ASN A 494 -4.49 -31.88 -15.29
CA ASN A 494 -3.76 -33.14 -15.37
C ASN A 494 -3.02 -33.47 -14.05
N PRO A 495 -3.32 -34.61 -13.40
CA PRO A 495 -2.74 -34.97 -12.11
C PRO A 495 -1.24 -35.33 -12.19
N GLU A 496 -0.70 -35.57 -13.40
CA GLU A 496 0.75 -35.78 -13.61
C GLU A 496 1.55 -34.46 -13.56
N HIS A 497 0.87 -33.31 -13.61
CA HIS A 497 1.53 -32.03 -13.36
C HIS A 497 1.92 -31.95 -11.87
N PRO A 498 3.20 -31.70 -11.53
CA PRO A 498 3.70 -31.98 -10.19
C PRO A 498 3.12 -31.06 -9.10
N TYR A 499 2.84 -29.79 -9.41
CA TYR A 499 2.16 -28.89 -8.46
C TYR A 499 0.65 -29.16 -8.34
N ILE A 500 -0.05 -29.50 -9.45
CA ILE A 500 -1.45 -29.91 -9.43
C ILE A 500 -1.63 -31.14 -8.56
N LYS A 501 -0.72 -32.12 -8.64
CA LYS A 501 -0.73 -33.30 -7.76
C LYS A 501 -0.83 -32.91 -6.29
N MET A 502 0.02 -31.98 -5.83
CA MET A 502 0.00 -31.48 -4.45
C MET A 502 -1.32 -30.77 -4.10
N ILE A 503 -1.93 -30.02 -5.03
CA ILE A 503 -3.25 -29.39 -4.83
C ILE A 503 -4.35 -30.44 -4.70
N LEU A 504 -4.30 -31.50 -5.51
CA LEU A 504 -5.31 -32.56 -5.47
C LEU A 504 -5.23 -33.36 -4.16
N GLU A 505 -4.01 -33.60 -3.67
CA GLU A 505 -3.71 -34.31 -2.43
C GLU A 505 -3.94 -33.47 -1.16
N SER A 506 -4.09 -32.14 -1.26
CA SER A 506 -4.33 -31.27 -0.11
C SER A 506 -5.78 -31.36 0.42
N GLY A 507 -6.11 -30.60 1.46
CA GLY A 507 -7.49 -30.50 1.96
C GLY A 507 -8.49 -29.84 1.00
N ASP A 508 -9.79 -30.06 1.24
CA ASP A 508 -10.92 -29.57 0.43
C ASP A 508 -11.41 -28.17 0.82
N TRP A 509 -10.90 -27.64 1.94
CA TRP A 509 -11.17 -26.29 2.42
C TRP A 509 -9.92 -25.42 2.31
N LEU A 510 -10.12 -24.13 2.18
CA LEU A 510 -9.08 -23.11 2.29
C LEU A 510 -9.37 -22.23 3.51
N ILE A 511 -8.31 -21.76 4.17
CA ILE A 511 -8.37 -20.82 5.28
C ILE A 511 -7.70 -19.50 4.87
N GLY A 512 -8.48 -18.42 4.85
CA GLY A 512 -7.99 -17.05 4.67
C GLY A 512 -7.96 -16.30 6.01
N GLY A 513 -7.10 -15.29 6.14
CA GLY A 513 -6.99 -14.54 7.40
C GLY A 513 -5.87 -13.52 7.44
N ASP A 514 -5.81 -12.74 8.52
CA ASP A 514 -4.71 -11.82 8.79
C ASP A 514 -3.56 -12.63 9.42
N LEU A 515 -2.39 -12.67 8.79
CA LEU A 515 -1.25 -13.46 9.25
C LEU A 515 -0.29 -12.58 10.04
N GLU A 516 0.12 -13.04 11.22
CA GLU A 516 1.20 -12.46 12.02
C GLU A 516 2.24 -13.55 12.25
N VAL A 517 3.47 -13.34 11.77
CA VAL A 517 4.55 -14.34 11.81
C VAL A 517 5.52 -14.00 12.92
N LEU A 518 5.87 -14.98 13.77
CA LEU A 518 6.67 -14.72 14.97
C LEU A 518 8.00 -14.08 14.60
N GLU A 519 8.77 -14.76 13.77
CA GLU A 519 10.11 -14.36 13.41
C GLU A 519 10.42 -14.68 11.94
N ARG A 520 11.57 -14.20 11.48
CA ARG A 520 12.04 -14.50 10.13
C ARG A 520 12.29 -16.00 9.98
N ILE A 521 11.77 -16.57 8.90
CA ILE A 521 11.99 -17.98 8.58
C ILE A 521 13.46 -18.19 8.18
N GLN A 522 14.13 -19.12 8.86
CA GLN A 522 15.49 -19.57 8.56
C GLN A 522 15.48 -21.06 8.25
N TRP A 523 16.14 -21.45 7.17
CA TRP A 523 16.19 -22.85 6.72
C TRP A 523 17.37 -23.61 7.28
N ASN A 524 18.39 -22.91 7.78
CA ASN A 524 19.61 -23.48 8.36
C ASN A 524 20.30 -24.49 7.43
N ASP A 525 20.22 -24.25 6.12
CA ASP A 525 20.77 -25.09 5.05
C ASP A 525 22.07 -24.54 4.47
N GLY A 526 22.65 -23.52 5.11
CA GLY A 526 23.87 -22.83 4.66
C GLY A 526 23.63 -21.82 3.52
N LEU A 527 22.38 -21.50 3.20
CA LEU A 527 22.02 -20.55 2.14
C LEU A 527 21.18 -19.34 2.62
N ASP A 528 20.87 -19.24 3.91
CA ASP A 528 20.05 -18.14 4.45
C ASP A 528 20.63 -16.75 4.20
N GLN A 529 21.95 -16.61 4.12
CA GLN A 529 22.63 -15.38 3.73
C GLN A 529 22.28 -14.87 2.32
N PHE A 530 21.73 -15.74 1.46
CA PHE A 530 21.24 -15.36 0.14
C PHE A 530 19.73 -15.10 0.12
N ARG A 531 18.98 -15.44 1.17
CA ARG A 531 17.52 -15.25 1.26
C ARG A 531 17.17 -13.84 1.72
N LEU A 532 17.53 -12.85 0.92
CA LEU A 532 17.30 -11.44 1.22
C LEU A 532 15.83 -11.07 1.01
N THR A 533 15.24 -10.34 1.96
CA THR A 533 13.87 -9.83 1.82
C THR A 533 13.80 -8.73 0.74
N PRO A 534 12.61 -8.38 0.22
CA PRO A 534 12.48 -7.26 -0.71
C PRO A 534 13.01 -5.94 -0.15
N ASN A 535 12.87 -5.68 1.15
CA ASN A 535 13.39 -4.48 1.80
C ASN A 535 14.91 -4.50 1.92
N GLU A 536 15.51 -5.65 2.26
CA GLU A 536 16.97 -5.82 2.26
C GLU A 536 17.56 -5.66 0.87
N LEU A 537 16.90 -6.20 -0.16
CA LEU A 537 17.31 -6.01 -1.56
C LEU A 537 17.26 -4.53 -1.96
N ARG A 538 16.17 -3.82 -1.65
CA ARG A 538 16.07 -2.37 -1.87
C ARG A 538 17.21 -1.61 -1.20
N GLN A 539 17.49 -1.93 0.07
CA GLN A 539 18.61 -1.35 0.79
C GLN A 539 19.94 -1.64 0.10
N HIS A 540 20.18 -2.88 -0.30
CA HIS A 540 21.41 -3.29 -0.96
C HIS A 540 21.63 -2.55 -2.29
N PHE A 541 20.57 -2.38 -3.10
CA PHE A 541 20.65 -1.58 -4.33
C PHE A 541 20.99 -0.11 -4.07
N ARG A 542 20.46 0.48 -2.99
CA ARG A 542 20.83 1.85 -2.57
C ARG A 542 22.29 1.94 -2.15
N GLU A 543 22.79 0.97 -1.38
CA GLU A 543 24.20 0.90 -0.95
C GLU A 543 25.14 0.76 -2.15
N MET A 544 24.74 -0.02 -3.15
CA MET A 544 25.44 -0.15 -4.43
C MET A 544 25.32 1.09 -5.32
N LYS A 545 24.52 2.10 -4.92
CA LYS A 545 24.20 3.30 -5.70
C LYS A 545 23.66 2.96 -7.10
N ALA A 546 22.83 1.92 -7.18
CA ALA A 546 22.16 1.55 -8.42
C ALA A 546 21.24 2.70 -8.87
N ASP A 547 21.36 3.12 -10.13
CA ASP A 547 20.40 4.05 -10.75
C ASP A 547 19.27 3.33 -11.48
N THR A 548 19.46 2.04 -11.76
CA THR A 548 18.41 1.12 -12.18
C THR A 548 18.74 -0.31 -11.79
N VAL A 549 17.70 -1.11 -11.58
CA VAL A 549 17.80 -2.55 -11.30
C VAL A 549 17.05 -3.35 -12.37
N PHE A 550 17.69 -4.41 -12.87
CA PHE A 550 17.06 -5.35 -13.79
C PHE A 550 17.12 -6.78 -13.24
N ALA A 551 15.99 -7.48 -13.26
CA ALA A 551 15.86 -8.79 -12.65
C ALA A 551 15.93 -9.93 -13.68
N PHE A 552 16.60 -11.02 -13.29
CA PHE A 552 16.63 -12.28 -14.02
C PHE A 552 16.16 -13.42 -13.11
N GLN A 553 14.92 -13.88 -13.34
CA GLN A 553 14.35 -15.07 -12.70
C GLN A 553 14.94 -16.33 -13.32
N LEU A 554 15.29 -17.31 -12.48
CA LEU A 554 15.71 -18.63 -12.94
C LEU A 554 15.42 -19.73 -11.93
N ARG A 555 15.21 -20.94 -12.44
CA ARG A 555 15.17 -22.19 -11.64
C ARG A 555 16.20 -23.22 -12.09
N ASN A 556 16.95 -22.90 -13.14
CA ASN A 556 17.88 -23.80 -13.82
C ASN A 556 19.32 -23.30 -13.66
N PRO A 557 20.34 -24.18 -13.85
CA PRO A 557 21.73 -23.75 -13.96
C PRO A 557 21.93 -22.67 -15.05
N ILE A 558 22.89 -21.76 -14.82
CA ILE A 558 23.21 -20.69 -15.77
C ILE A 558 24.13 -21.24 -16.86
N HIS A 559 23.68 -21.18 -18.12
CA HIS A 559 24.53 -21.33 -19.30
C HIS A 559 24.73 -19.97 -19.98
N ASN A 560 25.64 -19.89 -20.95
CA ASN A 560 26.02 -18.63 -21.60
C ASN A 560 24.86 -17.99 -22.40
N GLY A 561 23.81 -18.74 -22.74
CA GLY A 561 22.57 -18.16 -23.30
C GLY A 561 21.88 -17.21 -22.31
N HIS A 562 21.77 -17.58 -21.03
CA HIS A 562 21.25 -16.68 -20.00
C HIS A 562 22.19 -15.49 -19.80
N SER A 563 23.51 -15.74 -19.83
CA SER A 563 24.51 -14.67 -19.76
C SER A 563 24.36 -13.64 -20.87
N LEU A 564 24.11 -14.09 -22.10
CA LEU A 564 23.90 -13.20 -23.25
C LEU A 564 22.70 -12.27 -23.01
N LEU A 565 21.59 -12.79 -22.49
CA LEU A 565 20.40 -11.98 -22.18
C LEU A 565 20.72 -10.92 -21.11
N MET A 566 21.42 -11.31 -20.04
CA MET A 566 21.80 -10.41 -18.95
C MET A 566 22.79 -9.34 -19.39
N GLN A 567 23.80 -9.69 -20.19
CA GLN A 567 24.78 -8.75 -20.77
C GLN A 567 24.11 -7.78 -21.73
N THR A 568 23.30 -8.29 -22.66
CA THR A 568 22.58 -7.46 -23.64
C THR A 568 21.67 -6.47 -22.94
N THR A 569 20.99 -6.90 -21.86
CA THR A 569 20.16 -6.00 -21.04
C THR A 569 21.00 -4.91 -20.40
N ARG A 570 22.14 -5.24 -19.78
CA ARG A 570 23.02 -4.24 -19.18
C ARG A 570 23.47 -3.20 -20.22
N GLN A 571 23.92 -3.65 -21.39
CA GLN A 571 24.34 -2.75 -22.46
C GLN A 571 23.20 -1.85 -22.93
N LEU A 572 22.00 -2.42 -23.13
CA LEU A 572 20.81 -1.64 -23.49
C LEU A 572 20.49 -0.54 -22.47
N LEU A 573 20.68 -0.81 -21.17
CA LEU A 573 20.45 0.20 -20.13
C LEU A 573 21.53 1.28 -20.13
N ILE A 574 22.79 0.91 -20.34
CA ILE A 574 23.89 1.87 -20.52
C ILE A 574 23.62 2.78 -21.72
N ASP A 575 23.19 2.20 -22.85
CA ASP A 575 22.85 2.94 -24.07
C ASP A 575 21.65 3.88 -23.87
N ARG A 576 20.76 3.56 -22.91
CA ARG A 576 19.64 4.43 -22.48
C ARG A 576 20.05 5.53 -21.50
N GLY A 577 21.31 5.58 -21.10
CA GLY A 577 21.87 6.61 -20.23
C GLY A 577 21.96 6.25 -18.75
N PHE A 578 21.67 5.00 -18.36
CA PHE A 578 21.94 4.53 -16.99
C PHE A 578 23.44 4.30 -16.81
N HIS A 579 24.01 4.85 -15.75
CA HIS A 579 25.43 4.77 -15.40
C HIS A 579 25.78 3.55 -14.54
N ASN A 580 24.87 3.10 -13.68
CA ASN A 580 25.11 1.98 -12.76
C ASN A 580 23.96 0.95 -12.72
N PRO A 581 23.65 0.30 -13.86
CA PRO A 581 22.63 -0.74 -13.91
C PRO A 581 23.08 -2.01 -13.15
N VAL A 582 22.33 -2.36 -12.11
CA VAL A 582 22.60 -3.53 -11.26
C VAL A 582 21.70 -4.71 -11.64
N LEU A 583 22.31 -5.87 -11.82
CA LEU A 583 21.62 -7.13 -12.06
C LEU A 583 21.15 -7.74 -10.73
N LEU A 584 19.86 -8.04 -10.62
CA LEU A 584 19.33 -8.97 -9.62
C LEU A 584 19.24 -10.37 -10.24
N LEU A 585 20.27 -11.19 -10.00
CA LEU A 585 20.30 -12.60 -10.39
C LEU A 585 19.58 -13.40 -9.31
N HIS A 586 18.39 -13.92 -9.63
CA HIS A 586 17.42 -14.25 -8.59
C HIS A 586 16.89 -15.69 -8.72
N PRO A 587 17.71 -16.71 -8.42
CA PRO A 587 17.25 -18.10 -8.40
C PRO A 587 16.06 -18.31 -7.46
N LEU A 588 15.07 -19.08 -7.91
CA LEU A 588 13.99 -19.56 -7.06
C LEU A 588 14.51 -20.67 -6.12
N GLY A 589 14.11 -20.61 -4.85
CA GLY A 589 14.56 -21.52 -3.80
C GLY A 589 13.47 -22.16 -2.94
N GLY A 590 12.19 -21.90 -3.21
CA GLY A 590 11.12 -22.75 -2.68
C GLY A 590 11.06 -24.10 -3.41
N TRP A 591 9.97 -24.83 -3.20
CA TRP A 591 9.74 -26.14 -3.79
C TRP A 591 9.93 -26.15 -5.31
N THR A 592 10.62 -27.16 -5.81
CA THR A 592 10.79 -27.46 -7.24
C THR A 592 10.55 -28.95 -7.47
N LYS A 593 10.15 -29.34 -8.70
CA LYS A 593 9.90 -30.74 -9.04
C LYS A 593 11.19 -31.58 -8.98
N GLU A 594 11.04 -32.87 -8.76
CA GLU A 594 12.15 -33.79 -8.44
C GLU A 594 13.27 -33.85 -9.49
N ASP A 595 12.98 -33.63 -10.77
CA ASP A 595 13.98 -33.73 -11.84
C ASP A 595 14.74 -32.42 -12.12
N ASP A 596 14.38 -31.33 -11.45
CA ASP A 596 15.13 -30.07 -11.49
C ASP A 596 16.40 -30.17 -10.61
N VAL A 597 17.42 -29.36 -10.91
CA VAL A 597 18.67 -29.35 -10.13
C VAL A 597 18.39 -28.76 -8.74
N PRO A 598 18.78 -29.43 -7.64
CA PRO A 598 18.57 -28.95 -6.28
C PRO A 598 19.17 -27.56 -6.06
N LEU A 599 18.53 -26.77 -5.19
CA LEU A 599 18.95 -25.38 -4.90
C LEU A 599 20.42 -25.26 -4.48
N PRO A 600 20.98 -26.08 -3.56
CA PRO A 600 22.39 -25.96 -3.18
C PRO A 600 23.35 -26.14 -4.36
N VAL A 601 23.04 -27.05 -5.28
CA VAL A 601 23.83 -27.31 -6.48
C VAL A 601 23.73 -26.13 -7.45
N ARG A 602 22.53 -25.56 -7.63
CA ARG A 602 22.35 -24.35 -8.45
C ARG A 602 23.10 -23.16 -7.88
N MET A 603 23.01 -22.93 -6.58
CA MET A 603 23.72 -21.83 -5.91
C MET A 603 25.23 -21.99 -6.01
N ALA A 604 25.77 -23.20 -5.84
CA ALA A 604 27.18 -23.49 -6.08
C ALA A 604 27.57 -23.23 -7.54
N GLN A 605 26.72 -23.63 -8.50
CA GLN A 605 26.95 -23.40 -9.93
C GLN A 605 26.91 -21.92 -10.29
N HIS A 606 25.99 -21.14 -9.73
CA HIS A 606 25.86 -19.70 -9.97
C HIS A 606 27.05 -18.93 -9.36
N GLN A 607 27.51 -19.32 -8.16
CA GLN A 607 28.70 -18.74 -7.57
C GLN A 607 29.95 -19.07 -8.39
N ALA A 608 30.11 -20.32 -8.82
CA ALA A 608 31.20 -20.72 -9.71
C ALA A 608 31.16 -19.94 -11.04
N PHE A 609 29.95 -19.68 -11.56
CA PHE A 609 29.75 -18.86 -12.75
C PHE A 609 30.18 -17.40 -12.54
N LEU A 610 29.78 -16.79 -11.41
CA LEU A 610 30.08 -15.38 -11.11
C LEU A 610 31.55 -15.13 -10.74
N ASN A 611 32.26 -16.14 -10.23
CA ASN A 611 33.66 -16.03 -9.82
C ASN A 611 34.64 -16.30 -10.98
N GLU A 612 34.15 -16.69 -12.15
CA GLU A 612 35.02 -16.94 -13.30
C GLU A 612 35.30 -15.63 -14.06
N ASP A 613 36.45 -15.00 -13.77
CA ASP A 613 36.90 -13.70 -14.30
C ASP A 613 37.17 -13.66 -15.83
N LYS A 614 36.80 -14.70 -16.58
CA LYS A 614 37.01 -14.70 -18.03
C LYS A 614 35.94 -13.85 -18.73
N ASP A 615 36.42 -12.81 -19.41
CA ASP A 615 35.69 -11.97 -20.38
C ASP A 615 34.62 -11.03 -19.79
N ASP A 616 34.75 -10.57 -18.53
CA ASP A 616 33.82 -9.62 -17.88
C ASP A 616 32.33 -10.03 -18.03
N ARG A 617 32.06 -11.34 -18.08
CA ARG A 617 30.76 -11.88 -18.52
C ARG A 617 29.60 -11.36 -17.68
N LEU A 618 29.74 -11.37 -16.37
CA LEU A 618 28.85 -10.65 -15.48
C LEU A 618 29.72 -9.94 -14.44
N ASP A 619 29.71 -8.62 -14.49
CA ASP A 619 30.35 -7.80 -13.47
C ASP A 619 29.80 -8.13 -12.07
N ARG A 620 30.64 -8.76 -11.25
CA ARG A 620 30.28 -9.17 -9.88
C ARG A 620 29.96 -7.98 -8.98
N SER A 621 30.62 -6.84 -9.21
CA SER A 621 30.39 -5.60 -8.46
C SER A 621 29.04 -4.96 -8.77
N ARG A 622 28.43 -5.32 -9.90
CA ARG A 622 27.09 -4.88 -10.35
C ARG A 622 26.10 -6.02 -10.47
N THR A 623 26.28 -7.06 -9.66
CA THR A 623 25.38 -8.23 -9.63
C THR A 623 25.09 -8.65 -8.20
N VAL A 624 23.81 -8.69 -7.84
CA VAL A 624 23.29 -9.21 -6.58
C VAL A 624 22.75 -10.61 -6.83
N LEU A 625 23.31 -11.61 -6.15
CA LEU A 625 22.81 -12.97 -6.14
C LEU A 625 21.96 -13.18 -4.88
N ALA A 626 20.67 -13.42 -5.05
CA ALA A 626 19.73 -13.65 -3.94
C ALA A 626 18.75 -14.79 -4.29
N ILE A 627 18.17 -15.42 -3.27
CA ILE A 627 17.22 -16.53 -3.41
C ILE A 627 15.80 -15.99 -3.22
N PHE A 628 14.93 -16.27 -4.21
CA PHE A 628 13.51 -15.97 -4.13
C PHE A 628 12.79 -17.15 -3.45
N PRO A 629 12.10 -16.96 -2.30
CA PRO A 629 11.62 -18.07 -1.47
C PRO A 629 10.37 -18.77 -1.99
N SER A 630 9.72 -18.25 -3.05
CA SER A 630 8.47 -18.82 -3.57
C SER A 630 8.63 -20.27 -4.03
N PRO A 631 7.65 -21.13 -3.75
CA PRO A 631 7.46 -22.38 -4.49
C PRO A 631 7.30 -22.11 -5.99
N MET A 632 7.79 -23.03 -6.83
CA MET A 632 7.62 -23.00 -8.28
C MET A 632 6.34 -23.74 -8.66
N SER A 633 5.35 -23.04 -9.22
CA SER A 633 4.10 -23.68 -9.64
C SER A 633 4.21 -24.38 -10.99
N TYR A 634 5.10 -23.94 -11.86
CA TYR A 634 5.16 -24.33 -13.28
C TYR A 634 3.89 -23.94 -14.08
N ALA A 635 3.27 -22.81 -13.75
CA ALA A 635 2.03 -22.34 -14.37
C ALA A 635 2.24 -21.36 -15.55
N GLY A 636 3.41 -21.38 -16.18
CA GLY A 636 3.67 -20.69 -17.45
C GLY A 636 3.30 -19.19 -17.45
N PRO A 637 2.47 -18.73 -18.40
CA PRO A 637 2.05 -17.33 -18.50
C PRO A 637 1.32 -16.78 -17.27
N THR A 638 0.68 -17.63 -16.46
CA THR A 638 0.06 -17.21 -15.19
C THR A 638 1.14 -16.92 -14.15
N GLU A 639 2.13 -17.80 -14.02
CA GLU A 639 3.17 -17.69 -12.99
C GLU A 639 4.24 -16.64 -13.31
N VAL A 640 4.57 -16.41 -14.58
CA VAL A 640 5.59 -15.41 -14.95
C VAL A 640 5.17 -14.00 -14.49
N GLN A 641 3.87 -13.71 -14.41
CA GLN A 641 3.36 -12.48 -13.82
C GLN A 641 3.67 -12.38 -12.32
N TRP A 642 3.48 -13.47 -11.57
CA TRP A 642 3.88 -13.55 -10.16
C TRP A 642 5.40 -13.35 -9.99
N HIS A 643 6.22 -14.00 -10.82
CA HIS A 643 7.67 -13.82 -10.79
C HIS A 643 8.11 -12.38 -11.07
N ALA A 644 7.39 -11.66 -11.95
CA ALA A 644 7.65 -10.27 -12.26
C ALA A 644 7.18 -9.33 -11.15
N LYS A 645 5.95 -9.51 -10.66
CA LYS A 645 5.37 -8.74 -9.55
C LYS A 645 6.22 -8.83 -8.29
N ALA A 646 6.68 -10.03 -7.93
CA ALA A 646 7.57 -10.22 -6.78
C ALA A 646 8.88 -9.42 -6.91
N ARG A 647 9.40 -9.22 -8.13
CA ARG A 647 10.63 -8.44 -8.39
C ARG A 647 10.37 -6.95 -8.44
N MET A 648 9.18 -6.53 -8.89
CA MET A 648 8.73 -5.16 -8.71
C MET A 648 8.73 -4.77 -7.22
N CYS A 649 8.37 -5.70 -6.31
CA CYS A 649 8.45 -5.46 -4.87
C CYS A 649 9.88 -5.23 -4.35
N THR A 650 10.93 -5.70 -5.04
CA THR A 650 12.34 -5.46 -4.66
C THR A 650 12.88 -4.13 -5.19
N GLY A 651 12.08 -3.36 -5.93
CA GLY A 651 12.52 -2.15 -6.61
C GLY A 651 13.16 -2.39 -7.98
N ALA A 652 12.99 -3.57 -8.58
CA ALA A 652 13.41 -3.79 -9.96
C ALA A 652 12.60 -2.89 -10.92
N ASN A 653 13.30 -2.21 -11.84
CA ASN A 653 12.70 -1.36 -12.86
C ASN A 653 12.51 -2.12 -14.18
N PHE A 654 13.33 -3.15 -14.41
CA PHE A 654 13.31 -3.96 -15.62
C PHE A 654 13.21 -5.45 -15.31
N TYR A 655 12.51 -6.20 -16.15
CA TYR A 655 12.37 -7.65 -16.01
C TYR A 655 12.67 -8.36 -17.33
N ILE A 656 13.67 -9.23 -17.30
CA ILE A 656 14.07 -10.04 -18.44
C ILE A 656 13.11 -11.22 -18.55
N VAL A 657 12.53 -11.43 -19.73
CA VAL A 657 11.70 -12.60 -20.01
C VAL A 657 12.14 -13.26 -21.32
N GLY A 658 12.37 -14.57 -21.26
CA GLY A 658 12.74 -15.39 -22.41
C GLY A 658 11.57 -16.20 -22.98
N ARG A 659 11.91 -17.26 -23.72
CA ARG A 659 10.97 -18.28 -24.23
C ARG A 659 10.47 -19.17 -23.10
N ASP A 660 9.18 -19.50 -23.14
CA ASP A 660 8.52 -20.47 -22.26
C ASP A 660 8.83 -20.27 -20.76
N PRO A 661 8.68 -19.03 -20.24
CA PRO A 661 8.97 -18.77 -18.85
C PRO A 661 7.98 -19.53 -17.96
N ALA A 662 8.51 -20.13 -16.89
CA ALA A 662 7.73 -20.95 -15.97
C ALA A 662 7.01 -22.16 -16.59
N GLY A 663 7.35 -22.55 -17.82
CA GLY A 663 6.77 -23.72 -18.47
C GLY A 663 7.39 -25.05 -18.07
N LEU A 664 6.71 -26.12 -18.46
CA LEU A 664 7.20 -27.50 -18.47
C LEU A 664 6.69 -28.24 -19.73
N PRO A 665 7.27 -29.39 -20.10
CA PRO A 665 6.68 -30.27 -21.10
C PRO A 665 5.27 -30.71 -20.68
N HIS A 666 4.37 -30.90 -21.63
CA HIS A 666 3.01 -31.37 -21.36
C HIS A 666 3.06 -32.73 -20.64
N PRO A 667 2.38 -32.92 -19.49
CA PRO A 667 2.54 -34.13 -18.68
C PRO A 667 2.27 -35.44 -19.45
N SER A 668 1.17 -35.48 -20.21
CA SER A 668 0.83 -36.65 -21.04
C SER A 668 1.59 -36.76 -22.37
N ASN A 669 2.33 -35.73 -22.78
CA ASN A 669 3.14 -35.78 -24.00
C ASN A 669 4.38 -34.92 -23.86
N LYS A 670 5.46 -35.52 -23.36
CA LYS A 670 6.74 -34.86 -23.08
C LYS A 670 7.44 -34.28 -24.32
N SER A 671 6.94 -34.54 -25.54
CA SER A 671 7.47 -33.93 -26.78
C SER A 671 6.88 -32.56 -27.09
N LYS A 672 5.79 -32.16 -26.42
CA LYS A 672 5.16 -30.85 -26.57
C LYS A 672 5.33 -30.04 -25.28
N ASP A 673 5.43 -28.72 -25.42
CA ASP A 673 5.40 -27.80 -24.28
C ASP A 673 3.94 -27.67 -23.78
N LEU A 674 3.74 -27.51 -22.48
CA LEU A 674 2.40 -27.31 -21.90
C LEU A 674 1.81 -25.95 -22.33
N TYR A 675 2.67 -24.94 -22.51
CA TYR A 675 2.31 -23.60 -22.90
C TYR A 675 2.92 -23.25 -24.25
N ASP A 676 2.26 -22.34 -24.98
CA ASP A 676 2.91 -21.73 -26.14
C ASP A 676 4.13 -20.93 -25.66
N PRO A 677 5.31 -21.16 -26.24
CA PRO A 677 6.56 -20.57 -25.75
C PRO A 677 6.63 -19.03 -25.83
N THR A 678 5.72 -18.40 -26.57
CA THR A 678 5.64 -16.94 -26.72
C THR A 678 4.64 -16.29 -25.76
N HIS A 679 3.71 -17.08 -25.18
CA HIS A 679 2.62 -16.54 -24.38
C HIS A 679 3.11 -15.84 -23.12
N GLY A 680 4.13 -16.36 -22.46
CA GLY A 680 4.64 -15.73 -21.23
C GLY A 680 5.09 -14.29 -21.43
N ALA A 681 5.89 -14.02 -22.46
CA ALA A 681 6.33 -12.67 -22.79
C ALA A 681 5.16 -11.77 -23.24
N LYS A 682 4.27 -12.27 -24.12
CA LYS A 682 3.11 -11.51 -24.63
C LYS A 682 2.16 -11.11 -23.49
N VAL A 683 1.78 -12.06 -22.63
CA VAL A 683 0.90 -11.81 -21.49
C VAL A 683 1.53 -10.81 -20.54
N LEU A 684 2.83 -10.96 -20.24
CA LEU A 684 3.51 -10.06 -19.31
C LEU A 684 3.54 -8.60 -19.81
N THR A 685 3.70 -8.38 -21.12
CA THR A 685 3.70 -7.02 -21.70
C THR A 685 2.35 -6.31 -21.67
N MET A 686 1.25 -7.04 -21.48
CA MET A 686 -0.11 -6.49 -21.40
C MET A 686 -0.75 -6.67 -20.02
N ALA A 687 -0.01 -7.22 -19.05
CA ALA A 687 -0.53 -7.56 -17.74
C ALA A 687 -0.83 -6.30 -16.91
N PRO A 688 -2.06 -6.16 -16.38
CA PRO A 688 -2.39 -5.06 -15.50
C PRO A 688 -1.61 -5.14 -14.18
N GLY A 689 -1.37 -3.97 -13.56
CA GLY A 689 -0.70 -3.88 -12.25
C GLY A 689 0.83 -3.99 -12.29
N LEU A 690 1.46 -4.13 -13.46
CA LEU A 690 2.92 -4.18 -13.62
C LEU A 690 3.55 -2.89 -14.17
N ASN A 691 2.84 -1.75 -14.06
CA ASN A 691 3.21 -0.48 -14.72
C ASN A 691 4.58 0.09 -14.30
N GLN A 692 5.13 -0.34 -13.16
CA GLN A 692 6.44 0.11 -12.65
C GLN A 692 7.61 -0.74 -13.16
N LEU A 693 7.32 -1.78 -13.94
CA LEU A 693 8.30 -2.74 -14.42
C LEU A 693 8.29 -2.75 -15.95
N GLN A 694 9.39 -2.32 -16.56
CA GLN A 694 9.56 -2.44 -18.00
C GLN A 694 9.98 -3.87 -18.37
N ILE A 695 9.12 -4.54 -19.15
CA ILE A 695 9.37 -5.90 -19.61
C ILE A 695 10.34 -5.88 -20.80
N LEU A 696 11.40 -6.70 -20.72
CA LEU A 696 12.41 -6.86 -21.76
C LEU A 696 12.32 -8.28 -22.35
N PRO A 697 11.53 -8.48 -23.42
CA PRO A 697 11.39 -9.78 -24.06
C PRO A 697 12.60 -10.08 -24.94
N PHE A 698 13.13 -11.30 -24.82
CA PHE A 698 14.22 -11.79 -25.65
C PHE A 698 13.80 -12.96 -26.53
N LYS A 699 14.41 -13.02 -27.72
CA LYS A 699 14.39 -14.22 -28.56
C LYS A 699 15.18 -15.34 -27.90
N VAL A 700 14.95 -16.56 -28.37
CA VAL A 700 15.70 -17.74 -27.93
C VAL A 700 17.20 -17.54 -28.17
N ALA A 701 18.03 -17.86 -27.19
CA ALA A 701 19.47 -17.98 -27.36
C ALA A 701 19.83 -19.46 -27.51
N ALA A 702 20.64 -19.79 -28.52
CA ALA A 702 21.11 -21.15 -28.81
C ALA A 702 22.61 -21.15 -29.15
N TYR A 703 23.24 -22.32 -29.15
CA TYR A 703 24.67 -22.43 -29.41
C TYR A 703 24.95 -22.33 -30.92
N HIS A 704 25.70 -21.32 -31.34
CA HIS A 704 26.05 -21.14 -32.74
C HIS A 704 27.34 -21.92 -33.05
N ARG A 705 27.23 -22.96 -33.87
CA ARG A 705 28.33 -23.92 -34.15
C ARG A 705 29.54 -23.26 -34.78
N SER A 706 29.33 -22.40 -35.77
CA SER A 706 30.41 -21.71 -36.49
C SER A 706 31.15 -20.70 -35.61
N LEU A 707 30.42 -19.94 -34.79
CA LEU A 707 30.98 -18.92 -33.89
C LEU A 707 31.47 -19.48 -32.55
N LYS A 708 31.14 -20.74 -32.24
CA LYS A 708 31.44 -21.41 -30.97
C LYS A 708 31.03 -20.62 -29.73
N THR A 709 29.87 -19.96 -29.80
CA THR A 709 29.34 -19.13 -28.72
C THR A 709 27.81 -19.16 -28.73
N MET A 710 27.20 -18.66 -27.65
CA MET A 710 25.75 -18.49 -27.59
C MET A 710 25.35 -17.23 -28.36
N ALA A 711 24.32 -17.34 -29.21
CA ALA A 711 23.79 -16.23 -29.99
C ALA A 711 22.25 -16.29 -30.04
N PHE A 712 21.62 -15.16 -30.36
CA PHE A 712 20.18 -15.12 -30.62
C PHE A 712 19.85 -15.93 -31.87
N TYR A 713 18.87 -16.82 -31.73
CA TYR A 713 18.46 -17.72 -32.80
C TYR A 713 17.91 -16.96 -34.01
N ASP A 714 18.43 -17.31 -35.19
CA ASP A 714 17.97 -16.84 -36.49
C ASP A 714 17.37 -18.01 -37.27
N PRO A 715 16.04 -18.02 -37.51
CA PRO A 715 15.38 -19.09 -38.27
C PRO A 715 15.93 -19.27 -39.69
N SER A 716 16.50 -18.23 -40.30
CA SER A 716 17.09 -18.32 -41.64
C SER A 716 18.41 -19.09 -41.68
N LYS A 717 19.03 -19.32 -40.51
CA LYS A 717 20.30 -20.02 -40.33
C LYS A 717 20.18 -21.21 -39.39
N HIS A 718 19.04 -21.91 -39.43
CA HIS A 718 18.70 -22.98 -38.48
C HIS A 718 19.84 -24.00 -38.28
N ASP A 719 20.46 -24.46 -39.37
CA ASP A 719 21.51 -25.49 -39.35
C ASP A 719 22.81 -25.04 -38.64
N GLU A 720 23.00 -23.74 -38.43
CA GLU A 720 24.13 -23.18 -37.70
C GLU A 720 23.94 -23.21 -36.17
N PHE A 721 22.73 -23.49 -35.69
CA PHE A 721 22.40 -23.50 -34.26
C PHE A 721 22.23 -24.91 -33.70
N ASP A 722 22.72 -25.10 -32.47
CA ASP A 722 22.53 -26.32 -31.68
C ASP A 722 21.73 -26.01 -30.40
N PHE A 723 20.62 -26.72 -30.22
CA PHE A 723 19.76 -26.61 -29.05
C PHE A 723 20.12 -27.71 -28.04
N ILE A 724 20.83 -27.33 -26.99
CA ILE A 724 21.23 -28.25 -25.93
C ILE A 724 20.16 -28.24 -24.83
N SER A 725 19.23 -29.20 -24.91
CA SER A 725 18.17 -29.35 -23.90
C SER A 725 18.74 -29.78 -22.53
N GLY A 726 17.97 -29.55 -21.46
CA GLY A 726 18.35 -30.01 -20.11
C GLY A 726 18.57 -31.52 -20.04
N THR A 727 17.81 -32.31 -20.80
CA THR A 727 18.01 -33.78 -20.91
C THR A 727 19.33 -34.13 -21.60
N ARG A 728 19.70 -33.44 -22.67
CA ARG A 728 20.99 -33.64 -23.35
C ARG A 728 22.15 -33.20 -22.44
N MET A 729 22.03 -32.05 -21.79
CA MET A 729 22.99 -31.56 -20.80
C MET A 729 23.22 -32.57 -19.67
N ARG A 730 22.15 -33.12 -19.09
CA ARG A 730 22.20 -34.18 -18.07
C ARG A 730 22.97 -35.41 -18.55
N LYS A 731 22.73 -35.85 -19.79
CA LYS A 731 23.43 -36.99 -20.39
C LYS A 731 24.93 -36.74 -20.53
N ILE A 732 25.31 -35.59 -21.07
CA ILE A 732 26.72 -35.17 -21.22
C ILE A 732 27.41 -35.16 -19.84
N ALA A 733 26.78 -34.55 -18.84
CA ALA A 733 27.31 -34.45 -17.48
C ALA A 733 27.49 -35.82 -16.80
N ARG A 734 26.50 -36.71 -16.89
CA ARG A 734 26.58 -38.08 -16.34
C ARG A 734 27.72 -38.90 -16.94
N ASN A 735 27.97 -38.73 -18.24
CA ASN A 735 29.04 -39.43 -18.95
C ASN A 735 30.44 -38.85 -18.69
N GLY A 736 30.55 -37.72 -17.97
CA GLY A 736 31.82 -37.01 -17.81
C GLY A 736 32.32 -36.33 -19.10
N GLU A 737 31.44 -36.14 -20.08
CA GLU A 737 31.73 -35.42 -21.31
C GLU A 737 31.71 -33.90 -21.04
N GLN A 738 32.34 -33.14 -21.94
CA GLN A 738 32.28 -31.67 -21.93
C GLN A 738 31.22 -31.21 -22.93
N PRO A 739 30.42 -30.16 -22.61
CA PRO A 739 29.56 -29.53 -23.58
C PRO A 739 30.43 -28.79 -24.62
N PRO A 740 29.84 -28.36 -25.76
CA PRO A 740 30.54 -27.52 -26.71
C PRO A 740 31.16 -26.29 -26.02
N ASP A 741 32.41 -25.99 -26.37
CA ASP A 741 33.12 -24.83 -25.82
C ASP A 741 32.32 -23.55 -26.07
N GLY A 742 32.17 -22.70 -25.05
CA GLY A 742 31.31 -21.52 -25.10
C GLY A 742 29.82 -21.75 -24.75
N PHE A 743 29.36 -22.97 -24.48
CA PHE A 743 27.99 -23.22 -23.99
C PHE A 743 27.79 -22.80 -22.52
N MET A 744 28.71 -23.20 -21.65
CA MET A 744 28.69 -22.90 -20.22
C MET A 744 30.13 -22.69 -19.75
N VAL A 745 30.31 -21.83 -18.75
CA VAL A 745 31.64 -21.60 -18.17
C VAL A 745 32.18 -22.89 -17.50
N PRO A 746 33.45 -23.25 -17.72
CA PRO A 746 34.04 -24.49 -17.19
C PRO A 746 33.84 -24.72 -15.69
N ALA A 747 33.98 -23.70 -14.85
CA ALA A 747 33.80 -23.86 -13.40
C ALA A 747 32.35 -24.21 -13.06
N GLY A 748 31.40 -23.54 -13.73
CA GLY A 748 29.98 -23.85 -13.61
C GLY A 748 29.63 -25.26 -14.11
N TRP A 749 30.22 -25.69 -15.24
CA TRP A 749 30.02 -27.05 -15.74
C TRP A 749 30.54 -28.11 -14.77
N LYS A 750 31.72 -27.89 -14.17
CA LYS A 750 32.32 -28.82 -13.21
C LYS A 750 31.39 -29.10 -12.02
N VAL A 751 30.71 -28.08 -11.50
CA VAL A 751 29.72 -28.26 -10.41
C VAL A 751 28.59 -29.20 -10.85
N LEU A 752 28.02 -28.98 -12.05
CA LEU A 752 26.94 -29.83 -12.56
C LEU A 752 27.40 -31.25 -12.88
N ALA A 753 28.57 -31.40 -13.50
CA ALA A 753 29.16 -32.70 -13.81
C ALA A 753 29.35 -33.53 -12.54
N ASN A 754 29.93 -32.93 -11.48
CA ASN A 754 30.11 -33.61 -10.20
C ASN A 754 28.79 -34.08 -9.60
N TYR A 755 27.75 -33.23 -9.61
CA TYR A 755 26.42 -33.59 -9.11
C TYR A 755 25.80 -34.74 -9.90
N TYR A 756 25.80 -34.67 -11.24
CA TYR A 756 25.18 -35.73 -12.03
C TYR A 756 25.95 -37.06 -11.98
N GLN A 757 27.27 -37.00 -11.78
CA GLN A 757 28.10 -38.18 -11.55
C GLN A 757 27.88 -38.80 -10.17
N SER A 758 27.60 -38.01 -9.12
CA SER A 758 27.29 -38.57 -7.80
C SER A 758 25.98 -39.38 -7.82
N LEU A 759 24.95 -38.88 -8.50
CA LEU A 759 23.70 -39.63 -8.70
C LEU A 759 23.89 -40.95 -9.46
N ALA A 760 24.81 -40.98 -10.43
CA ALA A 760 25.12 -42.19 -11.19
C ALA A 760 25.83 -43.25 -10.33
N LYS A 761 26.64 -42.82 -9.34
CA LYS A 761 27.31 -43.72 -8.39
C LYS A 761 26.36 -44.27 -7.33
N GLU A 762 25.50 -43.43 -6.77
CA GLU A 762 24.48 -43.88 -5.80
C GLU A 762 23.55 -44.95 -6.42
N SER A 763 23.14 -44.75 -7.68
CA SER A 763 22.32 -45.75 -8.38
C SER A 763 23.06 -47.05 -8.72
N SER A 764 24.39 -47.04 -8.95
CA SER A 764 25.16 -48.27 -9.14
C SER A 764 25.37 -49.04 -7.83
N ASP A 765 25.58 -48.32 -6.72
CA ASP A 765 25.81 -48.94 -5.40
C ASP A 765 24.52 -49.52 -4.81
N THR A 766 23.36 -48.96 -5.17
CA THR A 766 22.04 -49.49 -4.77
C THR A 766 21.60 -50.71 -5.61
N MET A 767 22.20 -50.95 -6.77
CA MET A 767 21.95 -52.15 -7.60
C MET A 767 22.91 -53.31 -7.30
N GLN A 768 23.99 -53.07 -6.56
CA GLN A 768 24.97 -54.08 -6.14
C GLN A 768 24.75 -54.62 -4.72
N ASN A 769 23.86 -54.00 -3.95
CA ASN A 769 23.30 -54.52 -2.69
C ASN A 769 21.88 -55.01 -2.91
#